data_AF-A0A1Q9P2H0-F1
#
_entry.id   AF-A0A1Q9P2H0-F1
#
_cell.length_a   1.000
_cell.length_b   1.000
_cell.length_c   1.000
_cell.angle_alpha   90.00
_cell.angle_beta   90.00
_cell.angle_gamma   90.00
#
_symmetry.space_group_name_H-M   'P 1'
#
loop_
_entity.id
_entity.type
_entity.pdbx_description
1 polymer ?
#
loop_
_entity_poly.entity_id
_entity_poly.type
_entity_poly.pdbx_seq_one_letter_code
_entity_poly.pdbx_strand_id
1 'polypeptide(L)'
;MRIKPKLFLILILLSPNLLLNSQATLKSANVETIKSDSLIPITPNLYTPKFSAFNVKEQMKLSPLFTPDNAIDLYAGWLKQANTTIDLQNQYIRMWSGTDTWVDNPSPIVRELVNAQNRGVAIRVQVREDADDDDVTTYLLNEGIQVRWMGSQVSDDGDGFLSATHNKMILIDDKVSLISSINFGEGAFTTNREAGMVIQSSSVTNYYKSIFESDWSDGEMPPNVLRLTKLPKKISDIQYQSTYTSHTNIPKTNFTGLYNVTAFANPDNADKVIFKYLKNAKESIYVSMYTISRPDFNNTLIALKKANPLIDIQVLISNRRVGDEENEDTHAAAKSLVDNQIPVYNSTKDDDKVDNFYHNKYWIIDGKHTFIYSGNWSPRSTTPQLVEGDISYVSGETNRDMGIAVHDATDIASFVKNEVWDKDVGVAEAWELSIGVKQLSFDETDVIFGDVNLSLVINGIEGATASYRFGNNEFIPIILKNNEFSVILDTTTIPNGITTFEVKAELNSQIFTDKVQVNVANYDSTENWRFLITEVLPNPSVVSDTKGEFFEITNSFPFDLLIGGWRVGDDSNSIEFTKNTRISAYTSWIIARNTDGFNAGYGKTADYQLSMSLTNDGDVISLINHKDEVIDSIAYGDGISTDGSDSVDAPTAEQSIHRFPLHIDTNSPNDFTFDSPNPKGAVPIIELLLVGSTDTQEASGFSYMIFLSSIIFAVYTGRRRRRD
;
A
#
# COMPACT_ATOMS: atom_id res chain seq x y z
N MET A 1 -21.13 -37.10 -33.14
CA MET A 1 -20.09 -37.25 -34.18
C MET A 1 -18.80 -36.71 -33.58
N ARG A 2 -17.80 -37.57 -33.34
CA ARG A 2 -16.52 -37.24 -32.67
C ARG A 2 -15.70 -36.29 -33.54
N ILE A 3 -15.17 -35.20 -32.97
CA ILE A 3 -14.08 -34.43 -33.56
C ILE A 3 -12.92 -34.43 -32.56
N LYS A 4 -11.79 -34.98 -33.01
CA LYS A 4 -10.52 -35.07 -32.28
C LYS A 4 -9.74 -33.75 -32.37
N PRO A 5 -8.92 -33.39 -31.37
CA PRO A 5 -8.02 -32.25 -31.43
C PRO A 5 -6.71 -32.56 -32.18
N LYS A 6 -6.14 -31.52 -32.79
CA LYS A 6 -4.93 -31.52 -33.61
C LYS A 6 -3.67 -31.60 -32.75
N LEU A 7 -2.76 -32.53 -33.10
CA LEU A 7 -1.35 -32.49 -32.71
C LEU A 7 -0.63 -31.48 -33.63
N PHE A 8 0.17 -30.59 -33.07
CA PHE A 8 1.15 -29.78 -33.81
C PHE A 8 2.50 -30.51 -33.79
N LEU A 9 3.05 -30.76 -34.98
CA LEU A 9 4.37 -31.34 -35.21
C LEU A 9 5.24 -30.22 -35.79
N ILE A 10 6.32 -29.82 -35.11
CA ILE A 10 7.29 -28.84 -35.64
C ILE A 10 8.33 -29.62 -36.45
N LEU A 11 8.38 -29.36 -37.76
CA LEU A 11 9.46 -29.74 -38.67
C LEU A 11 10.52 -28.64 -38.67
N ILE A 12 11.77 -28.98 -38.33
CA ILE A 12 12.94 -28.13 -38.58
C ILE A 12 13.50 -28.47 -39.96
N LEU A 13 13.47 -27.52 -40.88
CA LEU A 13 14.25 -27.53 -42.13
C LEU A 13 15.54 -26.76 -41.90
N LEU A 14 16.67 -27.47 -41.90
CA LEU A 14 18.02 -26.89 -41.96
C LEU A 14 18.55 -27.02 -43.39
N SER A 15 19.00 -25.90 -43.98
CA SER A 15 19.86 -25.87 -45.15
C SER A 15 21.33 -25.66 -44.73
N PRO A 16 22.30 -26.16 -45.52
CA PRO A 16 23.63 -26.53 -45.04
C PRO A 16 24.72 -25.55 -45.43
N ASN A 17 25.81 -25.50 -44.65
CA ASN A 17 27.23 -25.43 -45.08
C ASN A 17 28.08 -24.78 -43.98
N LEU A 18 28.95 -25.53 -43.31
CA LEU A 18 30.40 -25.54 -43.56
C LEU A 18 31.13 -26.41 -42.52
N LEU A 19 32.05 -27.20 -43.06
CA LEU A 19 32.85 -28.26 -42.46
C LEU A 19 34.11 -27.75 -41.73
N LEU A 20 34.73 -28.72 -41.03
CA LEU A 20 36.12 -28.83 -40.53
C LEU A 20 36.36 -28.23 -39.13
N ASN A 21 37.04 -28.89 -38.17
CA ASN A 21 37.90 -30.07 -38.20
C ASN A 21 38.20 -30.54 -36.75
N SER A 22 38.24 -31.86 -36.52
CA SER A 22 39.35 -32.61 -35.92
C SER A 22 38.88 -33.82 -35.10
N GLN A 23 39.51 -34.95 -35.41
CA GLN A 23 39.21 -36.31 -35.00
C GLN A 23 39.84 -36.66 -33.64
N ALA A 24 39.17 -37.50 -32.84
CA ALA A 24 39.85 -38.54 -32.04
C ALA A 24 38.89 -39.66 -31.58
N THR A 25 39.00 -40.82 -32.25
CA THR A 25 38.91 -42.20 -31.72
C THR A 25 37.69 -42.66 -30.93
N LEU A 26 36.77 -43.35 -31.63
CA LEU A 26 35.89 -44.39 -31.07
C LEU A 26 36.67 -45.71 -30.96
N LYS A 27 36.85 -46.22 -29.74
CA LYS A 27 37.13 -47.65 -29.49
C LYS A 27 35.81 -48.31 -29.06
N SER A 28 35.45 -49.35 -29.79
CA SER A 28 34.34 -50.25 -29.53
C SER A 28 34.46 -50.96 -28.19
N ALA A 29 33.40 -50.93 -27.37
CA ALA A 29 33.18 -51.89 -26.31
C ALA A 29 31.69 -52.26 -26.24
N ASN A 30 31.43 -53.49 -26.68
CA ASN A 30 30.34 -54.42 -26.39
C ASN A 30 28.99 -53.87 -25.88
N VAL A 31 27.97 -54.03 -26.72
CA VAL A 31 26.55 -53.99 -26.36
C VAL A 31 26.23 -55.24 -25.52
N GLU A 32 26.19 -55.09 -24.20
CA GLU A 32 25.42 -56.02 -23.37
C GLU A 32 23.94 -55.66 -23.48
N THR A 33 23.14 -56.67 -23.77
CA THR A 33 21.69 -56.60 -23.90
C THR A 33 21.10 -56.38 -22.50
N ILE A 34 20.81 -55.12 -22.15
CA ILE A 34 20.04 -54.83 -20.95
C ILE A 34 18.61 -55.33 -21.20
N LYS A 35 18.21 -56.33 -20.42
CA LYS A 35 16.83 -56.81 -20.33
C LYS A 35 15.94 -55.63 -19.95
N SER A 36 14.81 -55.49 -20.64
CA SER A 36 13.77 -54.54 -20.27
C SER A 36 13.21 -54.94 -18.91
N ASP A 37 13.75 -54.34 -17.85
CA ASP A 37 13.02 -54.25 -16.60
C ASP A 37 11.74 -53.46 -16.90
N SER A 38 10.63 -54.07 -16.55
CA SER A 38 9.27 -53.56 -16.63
C SER A 38 9.21 -52.11 -16.14
N LEU A 39 9.00 -51.18 -17.08
CA LEU A 39 8.54 -49.82 -16.79
C LEU A 39 7.18 -49.95 -16.10
N ILE A 40 7.17 -49.86 -14.77
CA ILE A 40 5.95 -49.64 -14.00
C ILE A 40 5.43 -48.28 -14.45
N PRO A 41 4.18 -48.15 -14.94
CA PRO A 41 3.62 -46.85 -15.25
C PRO A 41 3.52 -46.06 -13.95
N ILE A 42 4.34 -45.01 -13.83
CA ILE A 42 4.28 -44.05 -12.72
C ILE A 42 2.96 -43.30 -12.91
N THR A 43 1.96 -43.63 -12.09
CA THR A 43 0.75 -42.81 -12.02
C THR A 43 1.16 -41.52 -11.33
N PRO A 44 0.87 -40.33 -11.91
CA PRO A 44 1.27 -39.07 -11.26
C PRO A 44 0.57 -38.96 -9.91
N ASN A 45 1.34 -38.65 -8.85
CA ASN A 45 0.79 -38.40 -7.52
C ASN A 45 -0.19 -37.21 -7.60
N LEU A 46 -1.36 -37.37 -7.01
CA LEU A 46 -2.43 -36.38 -7.04
C LEU A 46 -2.70 -35.81 -5.65
N TYR A 47 -3.00 -34.51 -5.59
CA TYR A 47 -3.50 -33.80 -4.41
C TYR A 47 -4.94 -33.35 -4.63
N THR A 48 -5.88 -33.88 -3.85
CA THR A 48 -7.26 -33.38 -3.80
C THR A 48 -7.36 -32.30 -2.72
N PRO A 49 -7.85 -31.08 -3.03
CA PRO A 49 -8.15 -30.06 -2.02
C PRO A 49 -8.98 -30.58 -0.86
N LYS A 50 -8.46 -30.45 0.36
CA LYS A 50 -9.03 -30.97 1.61
C LYS A 50 -9.60 -29.85 2.49
N PHE A 51 -9.11 -28.61 2.34
CA PHE A 51 -9.36 -27.53 3.31
C PHE A 51 -10.21 -26.39 2.75
N SER A 52 -11.26 -26.00 3.47
CA SER A 52 -11.97 -24.75 3.18
C SER A 52 -11.28 -23.57 3.85
N ALA A 53 -11.34 -22.39 3.23
CA ALA A 53 -10.83 -21.17 3.86
C ALA A 53 -11.57 -20.91 5.19
N PHE A 54 -10.82 -20.57 6.23
CA PHE A 54 -11.36 -20.33 7.55
C PHE A 54 -11.60 -18.85 7.78
N ASN A 55 -12.86 -18.47 8.01
CA ASN A 55 -13.25 -17.08 8.26
C ASN A 55 -13.66 -16.92 9.72
N VAL A 56 -13.08 -15.94 10.41
CA VAL A 56 -13.41 -15.67 11.81
C VAL A 56 -13.37 -14.17 12.10
N LYS A 57 -14.31 -13.70 12.93
CA LYS A 57 -14.28 -12.36 13.52
C LYS A 57 -14.24 -12.48 15.03
N GLU A 58 -13.09 -12.20 15.63
CA GLU A 58 -12.87 -12.38 17.07
C GLU A 58 -11.83 -11.40 17.62
N GLN A 59 -11.74 -11.34 18.95
CA GLN A 59 -10.67 -10.61 19.62
C GLN A 59 -9.37 -11.35 19.40
N MET A 60 -8.41 -10.68 18.78
CA MET A 60 -7.07 -11.24 18.53
C MET A 60 -6.01 -10.15 18.63
N LYS A 61 -4.76 -10.58 18.69
CA LYS A 61 -3.61 -9.70 18.63
C LYS A 61 -2.75 -10.04 17.41
N LEU A 62 -2.52 -9.05 16.56
CA LEU A 62 -1.80 -9.16 15.29
C LEU A 62 -0.52 -8.33 15.36
N SER A 63 0.61 -8.92 15.01
CA SER A 63 1.92 -8.24 15.00
C SER A 63 2.59 -8.44 13.64
N PRO A 64 2.58 -7.43 12.75
CA PRO A 64 3.30 -7.50 11.48
C PRO A 64 4.80 -7.70 11.74
N LEU A 65 5.43 -8.58 10.96
CA LEU A 65 6.85 -8.85 11.03
C LEU A 65 7.51 -8.64 9.67
N PHE A 66 8.70 -8.02 9.67
CA PHE A 66 9.46 -7.69 8.47
C PHE A 66 10.96 -7.86 8.72
N THR A 67 11.69 -8.33 7.71
CA THR A 67 13.16 -8.40 7.73
C THR A 67 13.76 -7.26 6.92
N PRO A 68 14.99 -6.85 7.24
CA PRO A 68 15.80 -7.20 8.42
C PRO A 68 15.43 -6.37 9.67
N ASP A 69 14.17 -5.91 9.80
CA ASP A 69 13.77 -4.98 10.85
C ASP A 69 13.46 -5.67 12.19
N ASN A 70 12.26 -6.26 12.32
CA ASN A 70 11.74 -6.72 13.61
C ASN A 70 11.55 -8.25 13.69
N ALA A 71 11.72 -8.95 12.57
CA ALA A 71 11.37 -10.37 12.46
C ALA A 71 12.20 -11.28 13.36
N ILE A 72 13.55 -11.17 13.37
CA ILE A 72 14.41 -12.05 14.19
C ILE A 72 14.00 -12.01 15.65
N ASP A 73 13.82 -10.81 16.20
CA ASP A 73 13.42 -10.61 17.59
C ASP A 73 12.02 -11.16 17.89
N LEU A 74 11.08 -11.04 16.95
CA LEU A 74 9.74 -11.60 17.11
C LEU A 74 9.78 -13.13 17.08
N TYR A 75 10.47 -13.74 16.12
CA TYR A 75 10.64 -15.20 16.04
C TYR A 75 11.30 -15.74 17.32
N ALA A 76 12.46 -15.21 17.70
CA ALA A 76 13.19 -15.63 18.89
C ALA A 76 12.37 -15.39 20.17
N GLY A 77 11.70 -14.23 20.27
CA GLY A 77 10.86 -13.88 21.40
C GLY A 77 9.68 -14.83 21.60
N TRP A 78 9.04 -15.27 20.51
CA TRP A 78 7.94 -16.24 20.58
C TRP A 78 8.41 -17.66 20.89
N LEU A 79 9.51 -18.11 20.28
CA LEU A 79 10.10 -19.43 20.57
C LEU A 79 10.58 -19.54 22.03
N LYS A 80 11.12 -18.46 22.59
CA LYS A 80 11.52 -18.39 24.00
C LYS A 80 10.33 -18.48 24.97
N GLN A 81 9.16 -18.01 24.54
CA GLN A 81 7.93 -18.04 25.34
C GLN A 81 7.13 -19.34 25.21
N ALA A 82 7.44 -20.19 24.22
CA ALA A 82 6.78 -21.48 24.03
C ALA A 82 6.91 -22.36 25.28
N ASN A 83 5.79 -22.98 25.67
CA ASN A 83 5.66 -23.74 26.92
C ASN A 83 5.29 -25.21 26.71
N THR A 84 4.57 -25.56 25.64
CA THR A 84 4.02 -26.91 25.40
C THR A 84 4.38 -27.49 24.05
N THR A 85 4.11 -26.77 22.95
CA THR A 85 4.29 -27.29 21.60
C THR A 85 4.83 -26.24 20.64
N ILE A 86 5.68 -26.68 19.70
CA ILE A 86 6.07 -25.92 18.51
C ILE A 86 5.93 -26.84 17.30
N ASP A 87 5.08 -26.46 16.36
CA ASP A 87 4.96 -27.10 15.04
C ASP A 87 5.47 -26.14 13.97
N LEU A 88 6.47 -26.57 13.21
CA LEU A 88 7.17 -25.73 12.24
C LEU A 88 7.14 -26.38 10.87
N GLN A 89 6.72 -25.63 9.85
CA GLN A 89 6.85 -26.01 8.45
C GLN A 89 7.64 -24.94 7.71
N ASN A 90 8.73 -25.31 7.05
CA ASN A 90 9.52 -24.38 6.24
C ASN A 90 9.96 -25.05 4.93
N GLN A 91 10.21 -24.26 3.88
CA GLN A 91 10.79 -24.80 2.65
C GLN A 91 12.21 -25.31 2.89
N TYR A 92 13.02 -24.56 3.65
CA TYR A 92 14.35 -24.98 4.06
C TYR A 92 14.81 -24.27 5.34
N ILE A 93 15.69 -24.94 6.08
CA ILE A 93 16.43 -24.38 7.21
C ILE A 93 17.89 -24.53 6.87
N ARG A 94 18.68 -23.46 6.97
CA ARG A 94 20.10 -23.45 6.59
C ARG A 94 20.98 -22.85 7.66
N MET A 95 22.19 -23.39 7.76
CA MET A 95 23.25 -22.83 8.58
C MET A 95 23.62 -21.43 8.05
N TRP A 96 23.94 -20.52 8.97
CA TRP A 96 24.26 -19.14 8.58
C TRP A 96 25.69 -19.00 8.07
N SER A 97 26.62 -19.79 8.60
CA SER A 97 28.01 -19.80 8.17
C SER A 97 28.41 -21.18 7.66
N GLY A 98 28.90 -21.25 6.42
CA GLY A 98 29.40 -22.51 5.84
C GLY A 98 30.71 -23.02 6.44
N THR A 99 31.36 -22.25 7.32
CA THR A 99 32.58 -22.69 8.02
C THR A 99 32.31 -23.22 9.42
N ASP A 100 31.09 -23.05 9.93
CA ASP A 100 30.69 -23.50 11.26
C ASP A 100 30.09 -24.91 11.19
N THR A 101 29.78 -25.47 12.35
CA THR A 101 28.95 -26.67 12.47
C THR A 101 27.68 -26.32 13.24
N TRP A 102 26.56 -27.01 12.98
CA TRP A 102 25.33 -26.86 13.77
C TRP A 102 25.54 -27.03 15.29
N VAL A 103 26.50 -27.89 15.60
CA VAL A 103 27.02 -28.21 16.92
C VAL A 103 27.68 -27.00 17.59
N ASP A 104 28.48 -26.23 16.85
CA ASP A 104 29.30 -25.15 17.38
C ASP A 104 28.62 -23.78 17.28
N ASN A 105 27.78 -23.54 16.26
CA ASN A 105 27.10 -22.27 16.05
C ASN A 105 25.75 -22.45 15.32
N PRO A 106 24.71 -22.98 15.99
CA PRO A 106 23.39 -23.06 15.38
C PRO A 106 22.83 -21.66 15.13
N SER A 107 22.09 -21.51 14.02
CA SER A 107 21.40 -20.24 13.70
C SER A 107 20.49 -19.79 14.85
N PRO A 108 20.23 -18.48 15.03
CA PRO A 108 19.45 -17.99 16.17
C PRO A 108 18.09 -18.66 16.33
N ILE A 109 17.39 -18.94 15.23
CA ILE A 109 16.09 -19.60 15.28
C ILE A 109 16.23 -21.07 15.70
N VAL A 110 17.17 -21.80 15.12
CA VAL A 110 17.43 -23.21 15.48
C VAL A 110 17.89 -23.32 16.93
N ARG A 111 18.71 -22.38 17.40
CA ARG A 111 19.13 -22.28 18.81
C ARG A 111 17.94 -22.12 19.75
N GLU A 112 16.97 -21.29 19.41
CA GLU A 112 15.76 -21.13 20.23
C GLU A 112 14.85 -22.37 20.20
N LEU A 113 14.81 -23.12 19.08
CA LEU A 113 14.15 -24.43 19.03
C LEU A 113 14.82 -25.42 20.00
N VAL A 114 16.16 -25.53 19.96
CA VAL A 114 16.91 -26.41 20.88
C VAL A 114 16.74 -25.97 22.32
N ASN A 115 16.74 -24.66 22.60
CA ASN A 115 16.45 -24.14 23.93
C ASN A 115 15.02 -24.51 24.39
N ALA A 116 14.02 -24.45 23.51
CA ALA A 116 12.66 -24.85 23.82
C ALA A 116 12.55 -26.36 24.09
N GLN A 117 13.19 -27.19 23.26
CA GLN A 117 13.29 -28.63 23.45
C GLN A 117 13.91 -28.97 24.81
N ASN A 118 14.99 -28.29 25.19
CA ASN A 118 15.65 -28.44 26.50
C ASN A 118 14.78 -28.00 27.69
N ARG A 119 13.80 -27.11 27.46
CA ARG A 119 12.76 -26.77 28.46
C ARG A 119 11.63 -27.81 28.53
N GLY A 120 11.62 -28.80 27.65
CA GLY A 120 10.59 -29.84 27.57
C GLY A 120 9.42 -29.51 26.64
N VAL A 121 9.55 -28.49 25.78
CA VAL A 121 8.57 -28.19 24.73
C VAL A 121 8.63 -29.29 23.67
N ALA A 122 7.48 -29.82 23.25
CA ALA A 122 7.42 -30.81 22.17
C ALA A 122 7.53 -30.12 20.81
N ILE A 123 8.54 -30.48 20.02
CA ILE A 123 8.82 -29.81 18.74
C ILE A 123 8.71 -30.80 17.57
N ARG A 124 7.98 -30.37 16.52
CA ARG A 124 7.89 -31.03 15.22
C ARG A 124 8.31 -30.07 14.12
N VAL A 125 9.21 -30.52 13.25
CA VAL A 125 9.77 -29.75 12.13
C VAL A 125 9.53 -30.49 10.83
N GLN A 126 8.88 -29.83 9.88
CA GLN A 126 8.68 -30.35 8.53
C GLN A 126 9.37 -29.46 7.49
N VAL A 127 10.25 -30.06 6.69
CA VAL A 127 11.04 -29.40 5.63
C VAL A 127 11.11 -30.26 4.37
N ARG A 128 11.62 -29.75 3.25
CA ARG A 128 11.84 -30.59 2.07
C ARG A 128 13.04 -31.52 2.28
N GLU A 129 12.98 -32.72 1.72
CA GLU A 129 14.10 -33.67 1.72
C GLU A 129 15.34 -33.10 1.02
N ASP A 130 15.16 -32.50 -0.16
CA ASP A 130 16.24 -31.93 -0.99
C ASP A 130 16.90 -30.69 -0.38
N ALA A 131 16.38 -30.19 0.73
CA ALA A 131 16.85 -29.00 1.44
C ALA A 131 17.71 -29.31 2.67
N ASP A 132 17.99 -30.59 2.93
CA ASP A 132 18.80 -31.07 4.05
C ASP A 132 20.30 -31.22 3.70
N ASP A 133 20.83 -30.32 2.86
CA ASP A 133 22.20 -30.42 2.33
C ASP A 133 23.30 -30.08 3.36
N ASP A 134 22.93 -29.50 4.49
CA ASP A 134 23.84 -29.10 5.57
C ASP A 134 23.68 -29.90 6.88
N ASP A 135 23.04 -31.09 6.81
CA ASP A 135 22.79 -31.99 7.93
C ASP A 135 21.86 -31.45 9.05
N VAL A 136 21.03 -30.43 8.77
CA VAL A 136 20.10 -29.86 9.77
C VAL A 136 19.15 -30.90 10.38
N THR A 137 18.63 -31.84 9.59
CA THR A 137 17.76 -32.91 10.06
C THR A 137 18.48 -33.80 11.06
N THR A 138 19.71 -34.21 10.75
CA THR A 138 20.54 -35.02 11.64
C THR A 138 20.81 -34.29 12.95
N TYR A 139 21.10 -32.98 12.89
CA TYR A 139 21.30 -32.16 14.07
C TYR A 139 20.04 -32.09 14.95
N LEU A 140 18.89 -31.73 14.38
CA LEU A 140 17.63 -31.61 15.11
C LEU A 140 17.21 -32.94 15.76
N LEU A 141 17.33 -34.06 15.04
CA LEU A 141 17.03 -35.39 15.58
C LEU A 141 17.95 -35.75 16.76
N ASN A 142 19.24 -35.38 16.71
CA ASN A 142 20.18 -35.60 17.81
C ASN A 142 19.86 -34.75 19.06
N GLU A 143 19.31 -33.55 18.87
CA GLU A 143 18.80 -32.69 19.96
C GLU A 143 17.42 -33.15 20.49
N GLY A 144 16.84 -34.21 19.91
CA GLY A 144 15.56 -34.77 20.31
C GLY A 144 14.33 -34.10 19.70
N ILE A 145 14.52 -33.24 18.69
CA ILE A 145 13.45 -32.59 17.93
C ILE A 145 12.98 -33.55 16.82
N GLN A 146 11.67 -33.70 16.67
CA GLN A 146 11.11 -34.57 15.63
C GLN A 146 11.16 -33.88 14.27
N VAL A 147 11.67 -34.58 13.25
CA VAL A 147 11.72 -34.08 11.87
C VAL A 147 11.00 -35.04 10.93
N ARG A 148 10.22 -34.50 10.00
CA ARG A 148 9.71 -35.21 8.82
C ARG A 148 10.06 -34.45 7.55
N TRP A 149 10.33 -35.18 6.48
CA TRP A 149 10.48 -34.60 5.16
C TRP A 149 9.14 -34.55 4.45
N MET A 150 8.85 -33.42 3.81
CA MET A 150 7.77 -33.32 2.87
C MET A 150 8.29 -33.76 1.50
N GLY A 151 7.61 -34.73 0.86
CA GLY A 151 7.82 -34.96 -0.56
C GLY A 151 8.86 -36.02 -0.97
N SER A 152 8.70 -37.31 -0.64
CA SER A 152 9.37 -38.38 -1.42
C SER A 152 8.40 -39.41 -2.02
N GLN A 153 8.73 -39.89 -3.22
CA GLN A 153 7.97 -40.87 -4.02
C GLN A 153 7.80 -42.25 -3.33
N VAL A 154 8.48 -42.52 -2.22
CA VAL A 154 8.57 -43.87 -1.64
C VAL A 154 7.42 -44.21 -0.70
N SER A 155 6.61 -43.22 -0.29
CA SER A 155 5.53 -43.36 0.72
C SER A 155 4.13 -43.13 0.15
N ASP A 156 3.83 -43.64 -1.05
CA ASP A 156 2.49 -43.55 -1.66
C ASP A 156 1.50 -44.63 -1.16
N ASP A 157 0.33 -44.21 -0.68
CA ASP A 157 -0.84 -45.05 -0.40
C ASP A 157 -2.10 -44.68 -1.22
N GLY A 158 -1.99 -43.79 -2.22
CA GLY A 158 -3.08 -43.37 -3.10
C GLY A 158 -3.69 -42.01 -2.69
N ASP A 159 -3.87 -41.14 -3.69
CA ASP A 159 -4.61 -39.86 -3.69
C ASP A 159 -4.63 -39.03 -2.38
N GLY A 160 -3.73 -38.04 -2.27
CA GLY A 160 -3.73 -37.11 -1.14
C GLY A 160 -2.43 -36.36 -0.87
N PHE A 161 -1.36 -36.71 -1.58
CA PHE A 161 0.00 -36.25 -1.32
C PHE A 161 0.32 -34.91 -1.96
N LEU A 162 1.04 -34.05 -1.22
CA LEU A 162 1.59 -32.79 -1.73
C LEU A 162 3.11 -32.81 -1.61
N SER A 163 3.79 -32.84 -2.74
CA SER A 163 5.22 -33.16 -2.85
C SER A 163 6.15 -31.97 -2.62
N ALA A 164 5.64 -30.74 -2.53
CA ALA A 164 6.45 -29.53 -2.48
C ALA A 164 5.99 -28.57 -1.39
N THR A 165 6.88 -28.28 -0.42
CA THR A 165 6.64 -27.20 0.57
C THR A 165 7.17 -25.92 -0.01
N HIS A 166 6.36 -24.89 0.04
CA HIS A 166 6.82 -23.51 -0.06
C HIS A 166 6.35 -22.68 1.14
N ASN A 167 5.76 -23.31 2.16
CA ASN A 167 5.28 -22.63 3.36
C ASN A 167 6.43 -22.20 4.28
N LYS A 168 6.19 -21.18 5.10
CA LYS A 168 7.04 -20.75 6.22
C LYS A 168 6.13 -20.39 7.39
N MET A 169 5.98 -21.33 8.32
CA MET A 169 5.02 -21.24 9.41
C MET A 169 5.59 -21.79 10.73
N ILE A 170 5.21 -21.16 11.84
CA ILE A 170 5.36 -21.72 13.19
C ILE A 170 4.02 -21.63 13.91
N LEU A 171 3.61 -22.73 14.56
CA LEU A 171 2.47 -22.78 15.48
C LEU A 171 3.00 -23.03 16.90
N ILE A 172 2.53 -22.25 17.87
CA ILE A 172 3.02 -22.31 19.26
C ILE A 172 1.83 -22.46 20.20
N ASP A 173 1.88 -23.49 21.05
CA ASP A 173 0.97 -23.72 22.17
C ASP A 173 -0.53 -23.67 21.81
N ASP A 174 -0.89 -24.02 20.58
CA ASP A 174 -2.25 -23.95 20.03
C ASP A 174 -2.91 -22.55 20.14
N LYS A 175 -2.07 -21.50 20.20
CA LYS A 175 -2.49 -20.12 20.47
C LYS A 175 -1.90 -19.08 19.53
N VAL A 176 -0.73 -19.37 18.97
CA VAL A 176 0.01 -18.40 18.15
C VAL A 176 0.40 -19.04 16.83
N SER A 177 0.17 -18.32 15.74
CA SER A 177 0.64 -18.66 14.40
C SER A 177 1.54 -17.56 13.88
N LEU A 178 2.72 -17.92 13.38
CA LEU A 178 3.58 -17.05 12.58
C LEU A 178 3.47 -17.52 11.15
N ILE A 179 3.01 -16.65 10.24
CA ILE A 179 2.91 -16.91 8.79
C ILE A 179 3.78 -15.87 8.08
N SER A 180 4.70 -16.28 7.22
CA SER A 180 5.62 -15.35 6.56
C SER A 180 6.15 -15.86 5.21
N SER A 181 6.96 -15.03 4.56
CA SER A 181 7.77 -15.36 3.40
C SER A 181 9.19 -15.86 3.74
N ILE A 182 9.55 -15.93 5.03
CA ILE A 182 10.94 -16.05 5.53
C ILE A 182 11.39 -17.52 5.62
N ASN A 183 12.27 -17.92 4.71
CA ASN A 183 13.01 -19.18 4.86
C ASN A 183 14.06 -19.07 5.97
N PHE A 184 14.45 -20.17 6.62
CA PHE A 184 15.34 -20.08 7.80
C PHE A 184 16.82 -20.17 7.42
N GLY A 185 17.27 -19.27 6.55
CA GLY A 185 18.69 -19.03 6.23
C GLY A 185 19.14 -17.63 6.66
N GLU A 186 20.45 -17.37 6.62
CA GLU A 186 21.02 -16.09 7.06
C GLU A 186 20.42 -14.90 6.30
N GLY A 187 20.58 -14.89 4.98
CA GLY A 187 20.14 -13.76 4.16
C GLY A 187 18.65 -13.46 4.32
N ALA A 188 17.79 -14.47 4.48
CA ALA A 188 16.36 -14.27 4.69
C ALA A 188 16.04 -13.44 5.95
N PHE A 189 16.85 -13.56 7.00
CA PHE A 189 16.66 -12.80 8.24
C PHE A 189 17.45 -11.48 8.28
N THR A 190 18.60 -11.42 7.61
CA THR A 190 19.59 -10.36 7.81
C THR A 190 19.70 -9.38 6.65
N THR A 191 19.36 -9.78 5.42
CA THR A 191 19.55 -8.95 4.22
C THR A 191 18.36 -8.92 3.27
N ASN A 192 17.56 -9.98 3.18
CA ASN A 192 16.34 -10.00 2.38
C ASN A 192 15.30 -9.08 3.00
N ARG A 193 14.46 -8.52 2.14
CA ARG A 193 13.24 -7.86 2.53
C ARG A 193 12.09 -8.86 2.45
N GLU A 194 11.61 -9.30 3.62
CA GLU A 194 10.55 -10.32 3.79
C GLU A 194 9.40 -9.80 4.67
N ALA A 195 8.23 -10.43 4.58
CA ALA A 195 7.02 -10.02 5.28
C ALA A 195 6.33 -11.19 5.99
N GLY A 196 5.62 -10.90 7.07
CA GLY A 196 4.86 -11.88 7.83
C GLY A 196 3.89 -11.26 8.84
N MET A 197 3.20 -12.14 9.56
CA MET A 197 2.28 -11.78 10.65
C MET A 197 2.40 -12.79 11.79
N VAL A 198 2.54 -12.28 13.02
CA VAL A 198 2.24 -13.04 14.24
C VAL A 198 0.75 -12.89 14.53
N ILE A 199 0.07 -14.00 14.72
CA ILE A 199 -1.37 -14.08 14.96
C ILE A 199 -1.58 -14.78 16.29
N GLN A 200 -2.03 -14.05 17.31
CA GLN A 200 -2.45 -14.63 18.58
C GLN A 200 -3.95 -14.89 18.55
N SER A 201 -4.32 -16.10 18.14
CA SER A 201 -5.70 -16.60 18.03
C SER A 201 -5.69 -18.12 18.02
N SER A 202 -6.27 -18.76 19.04
CA SER A 202 -6.41 -20.22 19.04
C SER A 202 -7.26 -20.74 17.89
N SER A 203 -8.27 -19.98 17.45
CA SER A 203 -9.12 -20.36 16.32
C SER A 203 -8.31 -20.47 15.02
N VAL A 204 -7.50 -19.45 14.72
CA VAL A 204 -6.63 -19.44 13.54
C VAL A 204 -5.50 -20.46 13.67
N THR A 205 -4.88 -20.58 14.85
CA THR A 205 -3.81 -21.58 15.08
C THR A 205 -4.32 -23.00 14.93
N ASN A 206 -5.51 -23.33 15.43
CA ASN A 206 -6.09 -24.66 15.27
C ASN A 206 -6.47 -24.97 13.81
N TYR A 207 -6.87 -23.97 13.02
CA TYR A 207 -7.06 -24.15 11.58
C TYR A 207 -5.76 -24.58 10.90
N TYR A 208 -4.67 -23.82 11.08
CA TYR A 208 -3.38 -24.19 10.48
C TYR A 208 -2.81 -25.48 11.06
N LYS A 209 -3.05 -25.77 12.34
CA LYS A 209 -2.68 -27.04 12.96
C LYS A 209 -3.35 -28.20 12.25
N SER A 210 -4.63 -28.09 11.87
CA SER A 210 -5.31 -29.15 11.13
C SER A 210 -4.65 -29.47 9.78
N ILE A 211 -4.12 -28.45 9.10
CA ILE A 211 -3.36 -28.64 7.86
C ILE A 211 -1.99 -29.25 8.17
N PHE A 212 -1.30 -28.73 9.19
CA PHE A 212 -0.02 -29.28 9.64
C PHE A 212 -0.13 -30.76 10.02
N GLU A 213 -1.19 -31.20 10.71
CA GLU A 213 -1.37 -32.62 11.05
C GLU A 213 -1.54 -33.49 9.79
N SER A 214 -2.26 -33.00 8.78
CA SER A 214 -2.38 -33.71 7.50
C SER A 214 -1.03 -33.78 6.79
N ASP A 215 -0.37 -32.64 6.58
CA ASP A 215 0.91 -32.59 5.90
C ASP A 215 1.97 -33.40 6.68
N TRP A 216 1.97 -33.35 8.01
CA TRP A 216 2.84 -34.12 8.89
C TRP A 216 2.62 -35.62 8.71
N SER A 217 1.36 -36.07 8.70
CA SER A 217 0.99 -37.46 8.47
C SER A 217 1.52 -37.98 7.13
N ASP A 218 1.42 -37.15 6.09
CA ASP A 218 1.88 -37.42 4.73
C ASP A 218 3.42 -37.31 4.59
N GLY A 219 4.12 -36.81 5.62
CA GLY A 219 5.57 -36.63 5.63
C GLY A 219 6.35 -37.92 5.89
N GLU A 220 7.50 -38.05 5.24
CA GLU A 220 8.43 -39.17 5.42
C GLU A 220 9.27 -39.01 6.68
N MET A 221 9.54 -40.13 7.36
CA MET A 221 10.54 -40.18 8.41
C MET A 221 11.94 -40.26 7.79
N PRO A 222 12.85 -39.33 8.11
CA PRO A 222 14.24 -39.42 7.66
C PRO A 222 14.84 -40.79 8.05
N PRO A 223 15.70 -41.39 7.21
CA PRO A 223 16.37 -42.63 7.55
C PRO A 223 17.12 -42.49 8.88
N ASN A 224 17.27 -43.57 9.64
CA ASN A 224 18.02 -43.56 10.89
C ASN A 224 19.49 -43.20 10.63
N VAL A 225 19.83 -41.91 10.65
CA VAL A 225 21.20 -41.43 10.47
C VAL A 225 22.01 -41.70 11.75
N LEU A 226 23.27 -42.10 11.58
CA LEU A 226 24.21 -42.42 12.65
C LEU A 226 24.20 -41.34 13.75
N ARG A 227 23.91 -41.74 15.00
CA ARG A 227 24.02 -40.88 16.18
C ARG A 227 25.43 -40.30 16.24
N LEU A 228 25.56 -38.96 16.21
CA LEU A 228 26.83 -38.30 16.43
C LEU A 228 27.36 -38.70 17.83
N THR A 229 28.45 -39.47 17.86
CA THR A 229 29.05 -40.01 19.12
C THR A 229 29.70 -38.94 20.00
N LYS A 230 29.64 -37.66 19.62
CA LYS A 230 30.11 -36.53 20.42
C LYS A 230 29.03 -35.45 20.43
N LEU A 231 28.36 -35.33 21.58
CA LEU A 231 27.52 -34.18 21.89
C LEU A 231 28.39 -32.93 22.03
N PRO A 232 27.95 -31.77 21.54
CA PRO A 232 28.74 -30.54 21.58
C PRO A 232 28.64 -29.76 22.89
N LYS A 233 29.53 -28.77 23.02
CA LYS A 233 29.65 -27.86 24.18
C LYS A 233 28.33 -27.12 24.45
N LYS A 234 28.11 -26.74 25.71
CA LYS A 234 26.95 -25.95 26.14
C LYS A 234 26.80 -24.69 25.29
N ILE A 235 25.58 -24.46 24.80
CA ILE A 235 25.09 -23.32 24.00
C ILE A 235 25.28 -21.95 24.69
N SER A 236 25.69 -21.91 25.96
CA SER A 236 25.73 -20.70 26.81
C SER A 236 26.80 -19.66 26.45
N ASP A 237 27.73 -19.96 25.53
CA ASP A 237 28.97 -19.18 25.39
C ASP A 237 29.04 -18.34 24.10
N ILE A 238 28.01 -18.36 23.24
CA ILE A 238 28.01 -17.63 21.96
C ILE A 238 27.24 -16.32 22.11
N GLN A 239 27.98 -15.20 22.07
CA GLN A 239 27.44 -13.84 22.13
C GLN A 239 26.60 -13.53 20.87
N TYR A 240 25.39 -13.03 21.08
CA TYR A 240 24.46 -12.56 20.06
C TYR A 240 25.02 -11.30 19.38
N GLN A 241 25.18 -11.30 18.06
CA GLN A 241 25.33 -10.06 17.31
C GLN A 241 23.92 -9.53 17.03
N SER A 242 23.46 -8.57 17.84
CA SER A 242 22.06 -8.19 17.95
C SER A 242 21.59 -7.13 16.97
N THR A 243 22.46 -6.65 16.10
CA THR A 243 22.17 -5.49 15.26
C THR A 243 22.51 -5.82 13.81
N TYR A 244 21.51 -6.31 13.10
CA TYR A 244 21.49 -6.27 11.65
C TYR A 244 20.99 -4.89 11.23
N THR A 245 21.59 -4.32 10.18
CA THR A 245 21.17 -3.03 9.66
C THR A 245 19.73 -3.16 9.18
N SER A 246 18.84 -2.39 9.80
CA SER A 246 17.44 -2.33 9.42
C SER A 246 17.30 -1.70 8.02
N HIS A 247 16.33 -2.17 7.24
CA HIS A 247 16.09 -1.65 5.90
C HIS A 247 15.40 -0.28 5.96
N THR A 248 14.30 -0.19 6.71
CA THR A 248 13.45 1.01 6.79
C THR A 248 13.02 1.37 8.22
N ASN A 249 13.61 0.74 9.24
CA ASN A 249 13.36 0.94 10.67
C ASN A 249 11.88 0.72 11.05
N ILE A 250 11.30 -0.40 10.64
CA ILE A 250 9.92 -0.74 11.00
C ILE A 250 9.80 -1.01 12.51
N PRO A 251 8.91 -0.30 13.22
CA PRO A 251 8.72 -0.52 14.65
C PRO A 251 8.04 -1.86 14.94
N LYS A 252 8.28 -2.40 16.14
CA LYS A 252 7.49 -3.52 16.68
C LYS A 252 6.12 -3.00 17.08
N THR A 253 5.08 -3.44 16.37
CA THR A 253 3.71 -2.98 16.60
C THR A 253 2.79 -4.14 16.92
N ASN A 254 1.81 -3.89 17.79
CA ASN A 254 0.81 -4.86 18.21
C ASN A 254 -0.58 -4.26 18.06
N PHE A 255 -1.40 -4.85 17.20
CA PHE A 255 -2.80 -4.49 17.00
C PHE A 255 -3.66 -5.45 17.80
N THR A 256 -4.41 -4.93 18.78
CA THR A 256 -5.31 -5.75 19.62
C THR A 256 -6.73 -5.26 19.43
N GLY A 257 -7.61 -6.13 18.98
CA GLY A 257 -8.98 -5.73 18.67
C GLY A 257 -9.81 -6.85 18.06
N LEU A 258 -11.04 -6.48 17.71
CA LEU A 258 -11.98 -7.34 17.03
C LEU A 258 -11.70 -7.29 15.52
N TYR A 259 -10.94 -8.25 15.00
CA TYR A 259 -10.59 -8.31 13.57
C TYR A 259 -11.36 -9.39 12.84
N ASN A 260 -11.74 -9.11 11.60
CA ASN A 260 -12.29 -10.08 10.66
C ASN A 260 -11.16 -10.61 9.79
N VAL A 261 -10.87 -11.91 9.85
CA VAL A 261 -9.76 -12.52 9.12
C VAL A 261 -10.21 -13.74 8.33
N THR A 262 -9.54 -13.96 7.20
CA THR A 262 -9.58 -15.22 6.45
C THR A 262 -8.21 -15.86 6.48
N ALA A 263 -8.10 -17.05 7.08
CA ALA A 263 -6.95 -17.91 6.93
C ALA A 263 -7.16 -18.85 5.73
N PHE A 264 -6.15 -18.96 4.88
CA PHE A 264 -6.24 -19.66 3.60
C PHE A 264 -4.96 -20.42 3.27
N ALA A 265 -5.06 -21.38 2.35
CA ALA A 265 -3.97 -22.25 1.94
C ALA A 265 -4.02 -22.57 0.45
N ASN A 266 -2.85 -22.77 -0.16
CA ASN A 266 -2.72 -23.32 -1.51
C ASN A 266 -2.37 -24.82 -1.45
N PRO A 267 -2.90 -25.64 -2.38
CA PRO A 267 -3.80 -25.29 -3.50
C PRO A 267 -5.29 -25.24 -3.16
N ASP A 268 -5.67 -25.34 -1.88
CA ASP A 268 -7.06 -25.58 -1.52
C ASP A 268 -8.00 -24.40 -1.83
N ASN A 269 -7.59 -23.19 -1.49
CA ASN A 269 -8.49 -22.03 -1.52
C ASN A 269 -7.81 -20.66 -1.74
N ALA A 270 -6.47 -20.61 -1.84
CA ALA A 270 -5.73 -19.35 -2.03
C ALA A 270 -6.24 -18.52 -3.22
N ASP A 271 -6.35 -19.11 -4.42
CA ASP A 271 -6.84 -18.42 -5.62
C ASP A 271 -8.21 -17.75 -5.39
N LYS A 272 -9.18 -18.51 -4.86
CA LYS A 272 -10.54 -18.03 -4.57
C LYS A 272 -10.55 -16.87 -3.60
N VAL A 273 -9.77 -16.97 -2.52
CA VAL A 273 -9.70 -15.93 -1.49
C VAL A 273 -9.07 -14.67 -2.05
N ILE A 274 -7.95 -14.77 -2.76
CA ILE A 274 -7.23 -13.61 -3.27
C ILE A 274 -8.05 -12.87 -4.35
N PHE A 275 -8.55 -13.59 -5.37
CA PHE A 275 -9.31 -12.96 -6.46
C PHE A 275 -10.66 -12.38 -6.02
N LYS A 276 -11.27 -12.90 -4.94
CA LYS A 276 -12.50 -12.32 -4.38
C LYS A 276 -12.32 -10.85 -4.03
N TYR A 277 -11.19 -10.46 -3.44
CA TYR A 277 -10.94 -9.07 -3.04
C TYR A 277 -10.31 -8.28 -4.17
N LEU A 278 -9.34 -8.87 -4.88
CA LEU A 278 -8.64 -8.18 -5.98
C LEU A 278 -9.62 -7.65 -7.03
N LYS A 279 -10.58 -8.46 -7.49
CA LYS A 279 -11.56 -8.08 -8.51
C LYS A 279 -12.58 -7.04 -8.05
N ASN A 280 -12.71 -6.81 -6.74
CA ASN A 280 -13.68 -5.91 -6.15
C ASN A 280 -13.08 -4.61 -5.63
N ALA A 281 -11.76 -4.41 -5.76
CA ALA A 281 -11.07 -3.18 -5.38
C ALA A 281 -11.71 -1.94 -6.05
N LYS A 282 -11.70 -0.81 -5.34
CA LYS A 282 -12.37 0.43 -5.75
C LYS A 282 -11.47 1.65 -5.72
N GLU A 283 -10.57 1.72 -4.75
CA GLU A 283 -9.79 2.92 -4.43
C GLU A 283 -8.31 2.68 -4.67
N SER A 284 -7.74 1.60 -4.13
CA SER A 284 -6.30 1.35 -4.25
C SER A 284 -5.90 -0.12 -4.16
N ILE A 285 -4.76 -0.46 -4.77
CA ILE A 285 -4.08 -1.75 -4.68
C ILE A 285 -2.57 -1.52 -4.62
N TYR A 286 -1.93 -1.92 -3.51
CA TYR A 286 -0.47 -1.89 -3.36
C TYR A 286 0.05 -3.32 -3.23
N VAL A 287 0.91 -3.77 -4.13
CA VAL A 287 1.40 -5.16 -4.20
C VAL A 287 2.90 -5.22 -4.01
N SER A 288 3.38 -5.84 -2.93
CA SER A 288 4.81 -6.14 -2.75
C SER A 288 5.03 -7.64 -2.94
N MET A 289 5.74 -8.00 -4.01
CA MET A 289 5.84 -9.39 -4.45
C MET A 289 7.20 -9.72 -5.04
N TYR A 290 7.80 -10.84 -4.64
CA TYR A 290 9.04 -11.32 -5.26
C TYR A 290 8.89 -11.54 -6.78
N THR A 291 7.79 -12.22 -7.19
CA THR A 291 7.50 -12.62 -8.56
C THR A 291 6.01 -12.55 -8.87
N ILE A 292 5.67 -12.11 -10.09
CA ILE A 292 4.29 -11.93 -10.58
C ILE A 292 4.09 -12.65 -11.93
N SER A 293 4.54 -13.90 -12.02
CA SER A 293 4.56 -14.69 -13.25
C SER A 293 3.18 -15.21 -13.69
N ARG A 294 2.14 -15.16 -12.86
CA ARG A 294 0.79 -15.62 -13.24
C ARG A 294 0.01 -14.52 -14.00
N PRO A 295 -0.34 -14.71 -15.29
CA PRO A 295 -0.94 -13.66 -16.12
C PRO A 295 -2.28 -13.10 -15.62
N ASP A 296 -3.08 -13.91 -14.94
CA ASP A 296 -4.45 -13.59 -14.53
C ASP A 296 -4.48 -12.47 -13.48
N PHE A 297 -3.45 -12.41 -12.62
CA PHE A 297 -3.24 -11.30 -11.69
C PHE A 297 -2.99 -10.01 -12.45
N ASN A 298 -2.06 -10.03 -13.40
CA ASN A 298 -1.68 -8.89 -14.23
C ASN A 298 -2.87 -8.35 -15.02
N ASN A 299 -3.60 -9.25 -15.68
CA ASN A 299 -4.79 -8.92 -16.45
C ASN A 299 -5.90 -8.32 -15.57
N THR A 300 -6.03 -8.77 -14.32
CA THR A 300 -7.00 -8.22 -13.38
C THR A 300 -6.63 -6.79 -12.99
N LEU A 301 -5.36 -6.51 -12.65
CA LEU A 301 -4.89 -5.16 -12.34
C LEU A 301 -5.12 -4.20 -13.53
N ILE A 302 -4.75 -4.63 -14.74
CA ILE A 302 -4.95 -3.85 -15.98
C ILE A 302 -6.44 -3.61 -16.24
N ALA A 303 -7.29 -4.61 -16.06
CA ALA A 303 -8.74 -4.46 -16.24
C ALA A 303 -9.33 -3.45 -15.25
N LEU A 304 -8.87 -3.45 -14.00
CA LEU A 304 -9.29 -2.49 -12.98
C LEU A 304 -8.85 -1.07 -13.34
N LYS A 305 -7.57 -0.88 -13.72
CA LYS A 305 -7.06 0.45 -14.14
C LYS A 305 -7.80 0.99 -15.36
N LYS A 306 -8.15 0.12 -16.32
CA LYS A 306 -8.96 0.50 -17.49
C LYS A 306 -10.40 0.87 -17.13
N ALA A 307 -11.01 0.14 -16.20
CA ALA A 307 -12.38 0.38 -15.76
C ALA A 307 -12.52 1.63 -14.89
N ASN A 308 -11.51 1.93 -14.07
CA ASN A 308 -11.42 3.12 -13.24
C ASN A 308 -10.01 3.71 -13.35
N PRO A 309 -9.76 4.69 -14.24
CA PRO A 309 -8.42 5.28 -14.35
C PRO A 309 -7.90 5.96 -13.09
N LEU A 310 -8.78 6.29 -12.13
CA LEU A 310 -8.45 6.92 -10.85
C LEU A 310 -8.09 5.92 -9.75
N ILE A 311 -8.27 4.61 -9.95
CA ILE A 311 -7.80 3.62 -8.98
C ILE A 311 -6.27 3.68 -8.91
N ASP A 312 -5.74 3.79 -7.70
CA ASP A 312 -4.30 3.81 -7.45
C ASP A 312 -3.78 2.38 -7.36
N ILE A 313 -3.07 1.91 -8.40
CA ILE A 313 -2.50 0.56 -8.43
C ILE A 313 -1.01 0.70 -8.57
N GLN A 314 -0.26 0.09 -7.66
CA GLN A 314 1.20 0.09 -7.71
C GLN A 314 1.76 -1.27 -7.32
N VAL A 315 2.87 -1.65 -7.96
CA VAL A 315 3.51 -2.95 -7.73
C VAL A 315 5.00 -2.75 -7.45
N LEU A 316 5.50 -3.35 -6.38
CA LEU A 316 6.91 -3.39 -6.00
C LEU A 316 7.42 -4.82 -6.11
N ILE A 317 8.46 -5.03 -6.91
CA ILE A 317 9.05 -6.34 -7.14
C ILE A 317 10.57 -6.36 -6.92
N SER A 318 11.13 -7.56 -6.77
CA SER A 318 12.59 -7.73 -6.70
C SER A 318 13.26 -7.39 -8.03
N ASN A 319 14.42 -6.74 -8.01
CA ASN A 319 15.25 -6.56 -9.21
C ASN A 319 16.04 -7.83 -9.58
N ARG A 320 16.27 -8.72 -8.60
CA ARG A 320 16.98 -10.00 -8.75
C ARG A 320 16.06 -11.19 -8.46
N ARG A 321 16.08 -12.22 -9.30
CA ARG A 321 15.49 -13.54 -8.99
C ARG A 321 16.44 -14.67 -9.38
N VAL A 322 16.25 -15.84 -8.76
CA VAL A 322 17.16 -17.00 -8.88
C VAL A 322 16.99 -17.79 -10.19
N GLY A 323 15.81 -17.76 -10.82
CA GLY A 323 15.53 -18.52 -12.05
C GLY A 323 15.37 -17.64 -13.28
N ASP A 324 15.96 -18.03 -14.41
CA ASP A 324 15.91 -17.29 -15.68
C ASP A 324 14.48 -17.18 -16.24
N GLU A 325 13.72 -18.29 -16.25
CA GLU A 325 12.33 -18.29 -16.73
C GLU A 325 11.43 -17.39 -15.87
N GLU A 326 11.49 -17.54 -14.55
CA GLU A 326 10.72 -16.70 -13.61
C GLU A 326 11.14 -15.21 -13.69
N ASN A 327 12.42 -14.95 -13.98
CA ASN A 327 12.93 -13.60 -14.27
C ASN A 327 12.28 -13.03 -15.54
N GLU A 328 12.23 -13.79 -16.63
CA GLU A 328 11.64 -13.39 -17.90
C GLU A 328 10.13 -13.16 -17.79
N ASP A 329 9.40 -14.06 -17.14
CA ASP A 329 7.95 -13.96 -16.95
C ASP A 329 7.57 -12.77 -16.07
N THR A 330 8.27 -12.61 -14.94
CA THR A 330 8.08 -11.44 -14.08
C THR A 330 8.45 -10.16 -14.82
N HIS A 331 9.49 -10.20 -15.66
CA HIS A 331 9.89 -9.06 -16.47
C HIS A 331 8.76 -8.66 -17.45
N ALA A 332 8.23 -9.63 -18.18
CA ALA A 332 7.14 -9.41 -19.14
C ALA A 332 5.86 -8.92 -18.45
N ALA A 333 5.50 -9.50 -17.30
CA ALA A 333 4.32 -9.10 -16.54
C ALA A 333 4.40 -7.63 -16.12
N ALA A 334 5.51 -7.22 -15.51
CA ALA A 334 5.64 -5.84 -15.06
C ALA A 334 5.83 -4.83 -16.21
N LYS A 335 6.50 -5.21 -17.31
CA LYS A 335 6.46 -4.39 -18.53
C LYS A 335 5.01 -4.15 -18.99
N SER A 336 4.18 -5.19 -18.98
CA SER A 336 2.77 -5.07 -19.34
C SER A 336 1.97 -4.18 -18.38
N LEU A 337 2.35 -4.07 -17.11
CA LEU A 337 1.72 -3.13 -16.16
C LEU A 337 2.10 -1.69 -16.50
N VAL A 338 3.40 -1.44 -16.70
CA VAL A 338 3.94 -0.13 -17.06
C VAL A 338 3.33 0.37 -18.38
N ASP A 339 3.24 -0.50 -19.40
CA ASP A 339 2.59 -0.20 -20.69
C ASP A 339 1.08 0.16 -20.54
N ASN A 340 0.46 -0.15 -19.40
CA ASN A 340 -0.94 0.16 -19.08
C ASN A 340 -1.09 1.17 -17.93
N GLN A 341 -0.09 2.04 -17.71
CA GLN A 341 -0.12 3.13 -16.72
C GLN A 341 -0.32 2.63 -15.27
N ILE A 342 0.23 1.46 -14.95
CA ILE A 342 0.33 0.96 -13.58
C ILE A 342 1.81 1.07 -13.17
N PRO A 343 2.15 1.96 -12.22
CA PRO A 343 3.51 2.07 -11.70
C PRO A 343 4.04 0.73 -11.19
N VAL A 344 5.24 0.38 -11.66
CA VAL A 344 6.02 -0.73 -11.11
C VAL A 344 7.34 -0.18 -10.59
N TYR A 345 7.73 -0.64 -9.40
CA TYR A 345 8.98 -0.32 -8.75
C TYR A 345 9.81 -1.59 -8.63
N ASN A 346 11.11 -1.47 -8.89
CA ASN A 346 12.10 -2.49 -8.61
C ASN A 346 12.81 -2.14 -7.31
N SER A 347 13.06 -3.14 -6.48
CA SER A 347 13.96 -2.97 -5.34
C SER A 347 15.31 -2.41 -5.79
N THR A 348 15.84 -1.39 -5.10
CA THR A 348 17.14 -0.80 -5.43
C THR A 348 18.27 -1.83 -5.40
N LYS A 349 19.34 -1.53 -6.13
CA LYS A 349 20.64 -2.20 -5.98
C LYS A 349 21.47 -1.59 -4.83
N ASP A 350 20.81 -1.03 -3.81
CA ASP A 350 21.49 -0.35 -2.71
C ASP A 350 22.27 -1.42 -1.90
N ASP A 351 23.56 -1.56 -2.22
CA ASP A 351 24.53 -2.49 -1.62
C ASP A 351 24.69 -2.30 -0.09
N ASP A 352 24.01 -1.31 0.50
CA ASP A 352 24.06 -0.99 1.94
C ASP A 352 22.75 -1.35 2.71
N LYS A 353 21.67 -1.79 2.04
CA LYS A 353 20.34 -1.97 2.70
C LYS A 353 19.57 -3.27 2.40
N VAL A 354 19.69 -3.85 1.19
CA VAL A 354 19.11 -5.16 0.81
C VAL A 354 20.06 -5.85 -0.17
N ASP A 355 21.06 -6.57 0.35
CA ASP A 355 22.12 -7.15 -0.50
C ASP A 355 21.64 -8.24 -1.47
N ASN A 356 20.47 -8.85 -1.20
CA ASN A 356 20.10 -10.12 -1.82
C ASN A 356 18.77 -10.09 -2.57
N PHE A 357 17.62 -10.11 -1.87
CA PHE A 357 16.30 -10.24 -2.51
C PHE A 357 15.21 -9.42 -1.85
N TYR A 358 14.34 -8.84 -2.69
CA TYR A 358 13.05 -8.31 -2.27
C TYR A 358 11.99 -9.41 -2.31
N HIS A 359 11.92 -10.18 -1.24
CA HIS A 359 11.21 -11.45 -1.21
C HIS A 359 9.87 -11.41 -0.44
N ASN A 360 9.40 -10.20 -0.11
CA ASN A 360 8.07 -9.90 0.40
C ASN A 360 6.93 -10.49 -0.45
N LYS A 361 5.85 -10.86 0.24
CA LYS A 361 4.59 -11.35 -0.33
C LYS A 361 3.43 -10.78 0.49
N TYR A 362 3.14 -9.51 0.27
CA TYR A 362 2.02 -8.82 0.90
C TYR A 362 1.33 -7.88 -0.08
N TRP A 363 0.06 -7.58 0.18
CA TRP A 363 -0.63 -6.55 -0.56
C TRP A 363 -1.73 -5.90 0.28
N ILE A 364 -2.08 -4.68 -0.09
CA ILE A 364 -3.10 -3.86 0.56
C ILE A 364 -4.14 -3.50 -0.49
N ILE A 365 -5.42 -3.61 -0.16
CA ILE A 365 -6.53 -3.22 -1.03
C ILE A 365 -7.43 -2.22 -0.30
N ASP A 366 -7.77 -1.13 -0.99
CA ASP A 366 -8.68 -0.05 -0.57
C ASP A 366 -8.37 0.50 0.83
N GLY A 367 -7.09 0.54 1.21
CA GLY A 367 -6.66 1.02 2.53
C GLY A 367 -7.25 0.27 3.74
N LYS A 368 -7.82 -0.93 3.55
CA LYS A 368 -8.55 -1.65 4.62
C LYS A 368 -8.42 -3.17 4.60
N HIS A 369 -7.94 -3.77 3.50
CA HIS A 369 -7.66 -5.21 3.43
C HIS A 369 -6.16 -5.43 3.33
N THR A 370 -5.58 -6.15 4.28
CA THR A 370 -4.15 -6.48 4.29
C THR A 370 -3.97 -7.98 4.16
N PHE A 371 -3.12 -8.39 3.23
CA PHE A 371 -2.80 -9.80 3.01
C PHE A 371 -1.31 -10.05 3.26
N ILE A 372 -1.03 -11.19 3.90
CA ILE A 372 0.31 -11.72 4.12
C ILE A 372 0.31 -13.17 3.65
N TYR A 373 1.32 -13.55 2.88
CA TYR A 373 1.36 -14.87 2.25
C TYR A 373 2.77 -15.48 2.21
N SER A 374 2.88 -16.80 2.20
CA SER A 374 4.16 -17.49 1.99
C SER A 374 4.51 -17.71 0.52
N GLY A 375 3.49 -17.70 -0.35
CA GLY A 375 3.61 -18.02 -1.76
C GLY A 375 3.74 -16.81 -2.68
N ASN A 376 4.31 -17.02 -3.87
CA ASN A 376 4.35 -16.00 -4.93
C ASN A 376 3.01 -15.91 -5.69
N TRP A 377 2.81 -14.84 -6.46
CA TRP A 377 1.78 -14.78 -7.49
C TRP A 377 2.23 -15.54 -8.76
N SER A 378 2.54 -16.81 -8.57
CA SER A 378 2.93 -17.76 -9.61
C SER A 378 1.94 -18.92 -9.70
N PRO A 379 1.91 -19.67 -10.82
CA PRO A 379 0.99 -20.81 -10.99
C PRO A 379 1.13 -21.90 -9.92
N ARG A 380 2.31 -22.05 -9.29
CA ARG A 380 2.52 -23.08 -8.26
C ARG A 380 2.04 -22.67 -6.88
N SER A 381 2.17 -21.40 -6.52
CA SER A 381 1.84 -20.86 -5.19
C SER A 381 0.46 -20.20 -5.11
N THR A 382 -0.14 -19.90 -6.25
CA THR A 382 -1.55 -19.55 -6.38
C THR A 382 -2.11 -20.43 -7.49
N THR A 383 -2.34 -21.70 -7.19
CA THR A 383 -2.73 -22.70 -8.18
C THR A 383 -4.10 -22.35 -8.75
N PRO A 384 -4.24 -22.26 -10.09
CA PRO A 384 -5.54 -22.04 -10.71
C PRO A 384 -6.58 -23.05 -10.24
N GLN A 385 -7.84 -22.64 -10.20
CA GLN A 385 -8.91 -23.57 -9.85
C GLN A 385 -8.97 -24.72 -10.86
N LEU A 386 -9.24 -25.91 -10.34
CA LEU A 386 -9.53 -27.08 -11.17
C LEU A 386 -10.63 -26.74 -12.19
N VAL A 387 -10.41 -27.14 -13.44
CA VAL A 387 -11.41 -27.00 -14.49
C VAL A 387 -12.56 -27.99 -14.26
N GLU A 388 -13.72 -27.70 -14.83
CA GLU A 388 -14.91 -28.52 -14.65
C GLU A 388 -14.65 -29.98 -15.08
N GLY A 389 -14.71 -30.90 -14.11
CA GLY A 389 -14.43 -32.33 -14.28
C GLY A 389 -13.21 -32.83 -13.53
N ASP A 390 -12.27 -31.95 -13.16
CA ASP A 390 -11.10 -32.29 -12.37
C ASP A 390 -11.38 -32.15 -10.88
N ILE A 391 -10.87 -33.10 -10.08
CA ILE A 391 -11.02 -33.11 -8.61
C ILE A 391 -9.68 -33.05 -7.87
N SER A 392 -8.56 -33.13 -8.58
CA SER A 392 -7.22 -33.19 -8.00
C SER A 392 -6.17 -32.49 -8.87
N TYR A 393 -5.13 -31.97 -8.23
CA TYR A 393 -3.93 -31.43 -8.87
C TYR A 393 -2.85 -32.49 -9.00
N VAL A 394 -1.93 -32.34 -9.96
CA VAL A 394 -0.67 -33.08 -9.94
C VAL A 394 0.18 -32.51 -8.81
N SER A 395 0.54 -33.36 -7.84
CA SER A 395 1.22 -33.00 -6.60
C SER A 395 2.47 -32.14 -6.81
N GLY A 396 3.26 -32.41 -7.86
CA GLY A 396 4.50 -31.67 -8.16
C GLY A 396 4.30 -30.31 -8.84
N GLU A 397 3.08 -29.99 -9.27
CA GLU A 397 2.76 -28.75 -9.99
C GLU A 397 2.18 -27.67 -9.06
N THR A 398 2.07 -27.95 -7.77
CA THR A 398 1.51 -27.05 -6.77
C THR A 398 2.31 -27.10 -5.47
N ASN A 399 2.40 -25.96 -4.80
CA ASN A 399 3.09 -25.80 -3.53
C ASN A 399 2.12 -25.79 -2.36
N ARG A 400 2.55 -26.31 -1.20
CA ARG A 400 1.93 -25.92 0.06
C ARG A 400 2.34 -24.49 0.41
N ASP A 401 1.36 -23.60 0.53
CA ASP A 401 1.55 -22.22 1.00
C ASP A 401 0.39 -21.80 1.92
N MET A 402 0.65 -20.86 2.84
CA MET A 402 -0.32 -20.38 3.82
C MET A 402 -0.42 -18.86 3.79
N GLY A 403 -1.62 -18.33 3.98
CA GLY A 403 -1.85 -16.90 4.04
C GLY A 403 -2.96 -16.49 4.98
N ILE A 404 -2.88 -15.23 5.40
CA ILE A 404 -3.91 -14.54 6.16
C ILE A 404 -4.32 -13.27 5.42
N ALA A 405 -5.64 -13.04 5.37
CA ALA A 405 -6.23 -11.79 4.95
C ALA A 405 -6.91 -11.15 6.15
N VAL A 406 -6.58 -9.91 6.47
CA VAL A 406 -7.20 -9.11 7.52
C VAL A 406 -8.08 -8.08 6.84
N HIS A 407 -9.39 -8.11 7.13
CA HIS A 407 -10.40 -7.34 6.42
C HIS A 407 -10.93 -6.19 7.24
N ASP A 408 -11.26 -5.10 6.54
CA ASP A 408 -11.89 -3.91 7.10
C ASP A 408 -11.11 -3.36 8.32
N ALA A 409 -9.77 -3.45 8.27
CA ALA A 409 -8.84 -3.10 9.34
C ALA A 409 -7.93 -1.97 8.87
N THR A 410 -8.47 -0.74 8.88
CA THR A 410 -7.77 0.46 8.40
C THR A 410 -6.52 0.77 9.22
N ASP A 411 -6.50 0.45 10.51
CA ASP A 411 -5.33 0.62 11.38
C ASP A 411 -4.12 -0.23 10.90
N ILE A 412 -4.34 -1.50 10.58
CA ILE A 412 -3.31 -2.40 10.07
C ILE A 412 -2.94 -2.03 8.63
N ALA A 413 -3.92 -1.73 7.78
CA ALA A 413 -3.67 -1.34 6.40
C ALA A 413 -2.90 -0.03 6.29
N SER A 414 -3.25 1.01 7.07
CA SER A 414 -2.48 2.26 7.15
C SER A 414 -1.08 2.04 7.71
N PHE A 415 -0.90 1.15 8.68
CA PHE A 415 0.45 0.81 9.16
C PHE A 415 1.29 0.16 8.06
N VAL A 416 0.78 -0.88 7.38
CA VAL A 416 1.53 -1.55 6.31
C VAL A 416 1.74 -0.60 5.13
N LYS A 417 0.82 0.32 4.86
CA LYS A 417 1.01 1.33 3.81
C LYS A 417 2.09 2.35 4.20
N ASN A 418 1.95 3.01 5.34
CA ASN A 418 2.75 4.18 5.68
C ASN A 418 4.14 3.79 6.26
N GLU A 419 4.20 2.74 7.07
CA GLU A 419 5.43 2.35 7.77
C GLU A 419 6.27 1.34 6.99
N VAL A 420 5.68 0.68 5.99
CA VAL A 420 6.33 -0.39 5.20
C VAL A 420 6.37 0.03 3.74
N TRP A 421 5.22 0.05 3.05
CA TRP A 421 5.15 0.30 1.61
C TRP A 421 5.76 1.65 1.20
N ASP A 422 5.42 2.76 1.86
CA ASP A 422 5.91 4.08 1.46
C ASP A 422 7.41 4.23 1.65
N LYS A 423 7.96 3.60 2.70
CA LYS A 423 9.41 3.58 2.92
C LYS A 423 10.12 2.66 1.93
N ASP A 424 9.50 1.53 1.63
CA ASP A 424 9.97 0.53 0.67
C ASP A 424 10.03 1.10 -0.74
N VAL A 425 8.97 1.80 -1.18
CA VAL A 425 8.92 2.52 -2.47
C VAL A 425 9.84 3.74 -2.48
N GLY A 426 9.96 4.47 -1.36
CA GLY A 426 10.84 5.63 -1.25
C GLY A 426 12.33 5.33 -1.43
N VAL A 427 12.71 4.05 -1.31
CA VAL A 427 14.06 3.55 -1.61
C VAL A 427 14.08 2.56 -2.78
N ALA A 428 13.02 2.49 -3.58
CA ALA A 428 12.95 1.66 -4.78
C ALA A 428 13.26 2.49 -6.03
N GLU A 429 13.64 1.81 -7.11
CA GLU A 429 13.78 2.41 -8.43
C GLU A 429 12.47 2.21 -9.19
N ALA A 430 11.83 3.31 -9.61
CA ALA A 430 10.72 3.21 -10.54
C ALA A 430 11.21 2.50 -11.82
N TRP A 431 10.46 1.52 -12.29
CA TRP A 431 10.77 0.87 -13.54
C TRP A 431 10.57 1.86 -14.68
N GLU A 432 11.63 2.14 -15.43
CA GLU A 432 11.55 3.05 -16.57
C GLU A 432 10.57 2.54 -17.64
N LEU A 433 9.79 3.49 -18.19
CA LEU A 433 9.00 3.28 -19.40
C LEU A 433 9.92 2.77 -20.50
N SER A 434 9.71 1.54 -20.96
CA SER A 434 10.49 0.99 -22.08
C SER A 434 10.14 1.66 -23.41
N ILE A 435 8.90 2.15 -23.54
CA ILE A 435 8.34 2.89 -24.68
C ILE A 435 7.21 3.78 -24.13
N GLY A 436 7.12 5.06 -24.50
CA GLY A 436 5.98 5.91 -24.15
C GLY A 436 6.31 7.38 -23.87
N VAL A 437 5.39 8.05 -23.17
CA VAL A 437 5.51 9.43 -22.69
C VAL A 437 5.31 9.45 -21.18
N LYS A 438 6.07 10.29 -20.47
CA LYS A 438 5.89 10.57 -19.04
C LYS A 438 5.80 12.06 -18.81
N GLN A 439 4.81 12.51 -18.06
CA GLN A 439 4.78 13.87 -17.55
C GLN A 439 5.70 13.97 -16.33
N LEU A 440 6.52 15.00 -16.29
CA LEU A 440 7.46 15.30 -15.20
C LEU A 440 7.10 16.61 -14.51
N SER A 441 5.94 17.19 -14.85
CA SER A 441 5.51 18.50 -14.39
C SER A 441 5.10 18.48 -12.92
N PHE A 442 4.38 17.44 -12.50
CA PHE A 442 3.71 17.41 -11.20
C PHE A 442 3.73 16.00 -10.59
N ASP A 443 3.76 15.96 -9.26
CA ASP A 443 3.43 14.76 -8.49
C ASP A 443 1.91 14.71 -8.23
N GLU A 444 1.39 13.55 -7.81
CA GLU A 444 -0.03 13.43 -7.45
C GLU A 444 -0.37 14.44 -6.32
N THR A 445 -1.45 15.20 -6.49
CA THR A 445 -2.00 16.16 -5.50
C THR A 445 -1.24 17.48 -5.31
N ASP A 446 -0.29 17.80 -6.19
CA ASP A 446 0.38 19.10 -6.17
C ASP A 446 -0.63 20.25 -6.27
N VAL A 447 -0.46 21.26 -5.42
CA VAL A 447 -1.21 22.52 -5.50
C VAL A 447 -0.42 23.48 -6.40
N ILE A 448 -1.02 23.90 -7.51
CA ILE A 448 -0.37 24.74 -8.52
C ILE A 448 -1.05 26.11 -8.63
N PHE A 449 -0.22 27.15 -8.82
CA PHE A 449 -0.64 28.55 -8.99
C PHE A 449 0.45 29.37 -9.70
N GLY A 450 0.04 30.35 -10.51
CA GLY A 450 0.90 31.23 -11.30
C GLY A 450 1.63 30.48 -12.41
N ASP A 451 2.87 30.88 -12.68
CA ASP A 451 3.73 30.28 -13.69
C ASP A 451 4.28 28.91 -13.24
N VAL A 452 3.93 27.84 -13.97
CA VAL A 452 4.46 26.48 -13.74
C VAL A 452 5.22 25.96 -14.95
N ASN A 453 6.32 25.27 -14.71
CA ASN A 453 7.06 24.59 -15.76
C ASN A 453 6.42 23.23 -16.04
N LEU A 454 5.77 23.11 -17.19
CA LEU A 454 5.36 21.81 -17.69
C LEU A 454 6.55 21.14 -18.34
N SER A 455 6.74 19.85 -18.06
CA SER A 455 7.79 19.05 -18.69
C SER A 455 7.33 17.62 -18.93
N LEU A 456 7.91 17.00 -19.94
CA LEU A 456 7.71 15.59 -20.24
C LEU A 456 8.97 14.99 -20.83
N VAL A 457 9.05 13.66 -20.76
CA VAL A 457 10.08 12.87 -21.44
C VAL A 457 9.41 11.79 -22.29
N ILE A 458 10.00 11.51 -23.44
CA ILE A 458 9.61 10.43 -24.33
C ILE A 458 10.74 9.41 -24.42
N ASN A 459 10.39 8.12 -24.33
CA ASN A 459 11.33 7.02 -24.46
C ASN A 459 10.86 6.02 -25.54
N GLY A 460 11.77 5.56 -26.40
CA GLY A 460 11.52 4.50 -27.38
C GLY A 460 10.51 4.80 -28.51
N ILE A 461 10.02 6.03 -28.60
CA ILE A 461 9.13 6.53 -29.67
C ILE A 461 9.69 7.82 -30.29
N GLU A 462 10.97 7.80 -30.64
CA GLU A 462 11.67 8.93 -31.24
C GLU A 462 10.94 9.41 -32.52
N GLY A 463 10.69 10.71 -32.60
CA GLY A 463 9.94 11.32 -33.70
C GLY A 463 8.42 11.35 -33.51
N ALA A 464 7.91 10.92 -32.35
CA ALA A 464 6.50 11.11 -31.99
C ALA A 464 6.10 12.60 -31.96
N THR A 465 4.85 12.89 -32.29
CA THR A 465 4.24 14.19 -32.00
C THR A 465 3.74 14.20 -30.57
N ALA A 466 3.96 15.28 -29.81
CA ALA A 466 3.53 15.40 -28.43
C ALA A 466 2.51 16.52 -28.24
N SER A 467 1.66 16.40 -27.23
CA SER A 467 0.68 17.42 -26.85
C SER A 467 0.30 17.27 -25.37
N TYR A 468 -0.32 18.29 -24.78
CA TYR A 468 -0.82 18.25 -23.41
C TYR A 468 -2.21 18.86 -23.29
N ARG A 469 -2.91 18.59 -22.18
CA ARG A 469 -4.16 19.27 -21.81
C ARG A 469 -4.37 19.30 -20.31
N PHE A 470 -5.27 20.18 -19.87
CA PHE A 470 -5.88 20.16 -18.56
C PHE A 470 -7.36 19.82 -18.68
N GLY A 471 -7.87 18.95 -17.81
CA GLY A 471 -9.26 18.49 -17.82
C GLY A 471 -9.66 17.90 -19.17
N ASN A 472 -10.87 18.24 -19.62
CA ASN A 472 -11.44 17.77 -20.89
C ASN A 472 -11.16 18.70 -22.08
N ASN A 473 -10.23 19.66 -21.93
CA ASN A 473 -9.89 20.59 -23.00
C ASN A 473 -9.22 19.89 -24.19
N GLU A 474 -9.13 20.59 -25.32
CA GLU A 474 -8.38 20.12 -26.47
C GLU A 474 -6.89 20.02 -26.16
N PHE A 475 -6.23 19.04 -26.80
CA PHE A 475 -4.78 18.85 -26.68
C PHE A 475 -4.03 19.98 -27.39
N ILE A 476 -3.16 20.66 -26.65
CA ILE A 476 -2.26 21.71 -27.13
C ILE A 476 -0.97 21.05 -27.62
N PRO A 477 -0.58 21.21 -28.91
CA PRO A 477 0.63 20.62 -29.45
C PRO A 477 1.92 21.15 -28.78
N ILE A 478 2.91 20.26 -28.67
CA ILE A 478 4.22 20.52 -28.11
C ILE A 478 5.30 20.32 -29.18
N ILE A 479 6.34 21.17 -29.16
CA ILE A 479 7.56 20.98 -29.95
C ILE A 479 8.62 20.33 -29.07
N LEU A 480 8.98 19.08 -29.37
CA LEU A 480 10.04 18.35 -28.66
C LEU A 480 11.43 18.82 -29.11
N LYS A 481 12.35 18.92 -28.16
CA LYS A 481 13.79 19.06 -28.41
C LYS A 481 14.52 17.94 -27.68
N ASN A 482 15.23 17.09 -28.42
CA ASN A 482 15.92 15.91 -27.87
C ASN A 482 15.00 14.99 -27.04
N ASN A 483 13.77 14.74 -27.51
CA ASN A 483 12.74 13.94 -26.82
C ASN A 483 12.24 14.49 -25.48
N GLU A 484 12.56 15.75 -25.17
CA GLU A 484 12.09 16.46 -24.00
C GLU A 484 11.33 17.72 -24.42
N PHE A 485 10.57 18.27 -23.48
CA PHE A 485 9.96 19.57 -23.59
C PHE A 485 9.91 20.28 -22.25
N SER A 486 9.96 21.61 -22.29
CA SER A 486 9.63 22.46 -21.16
C SER A 486 8.92 23.73 -21.65
N VAL A 487 7.79 24.08 -21.03
CA VAL A 487 7.10 25.36 -21.24
C VAL A 487 6.62 25.92 -19.91
N ILE A 488 6.63 27.25 -19.80
CA ILE A 488 5.98 27.95 -18.70
C ILE A 488 4.50 28.12 -19.07
N LEU A 489 3.62 27.56 -18.25
CA LEU A 489 2.19 27.78 -18.32
C LEU A 489 1.76 28.71 -17.19
N ASP A 490 1.01 29.75 -17.52
CA ASP A 490 0.29 30.56 -16.55
C ASP A 490 -1.01 29.84 -16.15
N THR A 491 -1.03 29.31 -14.93
CA THR A 491 -2.16 28.53 -14.39
C THR A 491 -3.37 29.39 -14.01
N THR A 492 -3.25 30.73 -14.03
CA THR A 492 -4.40 31.63 -13.84
C THR A 492 -5.50 31.43 -14.89
N THR A 493 -5.15 30.79 -16.01
CA THR A 493 -6.09 30.43 -17.08
C THR A 493 -6.83 29.09 -16.85
N ILE A 494 -6.50 28.36 -15.78
CA ILE A 494 -7.10 27.06 -15.44
C ILE A 494 -8.03 27.22 -14.24
N PRO A 495 -9.30 26.81 -14.30
CA PRO A 495 -10.22 26.99 -13.17
C PRO A 495 -9.78 26.34 -11.86
N ASN A 496 -10.07 27.03 -10.76
CA ASN A 496 -9.89 26.53 -9.39
C ASN A 496 -10.47 25.12 -9.23
N GLY A 497 -9.66 24.17 -8.73
CA GLY A 497 -10.14 22.83 -8.41
C GLY A 497 -9.22 21.67 -8.73
N ILE A 498 -9.76 20.47 -8.55
CA ILE A 498 -9.08 19.22 -8.93
C ILE A 498 -9.27 19.02 -10.43
N THR A 499 -8.18 19.03 -11.18
CA THR A 499 -8.18 18.77 -12.62
C THR A 499 -7.15 17.71 -12.98
N THR A 500 -7.26 17.15 -14.19
CA THR A 500 -6.27 16.20 -14.70
C THR A 500 -5.34 16.92 -15.65
N PHE A 501 -4.04 16.88 -15.39
CA PHE A 501 -3.03 17.21 -16.39
C PHE A 501 -2.69 15.93 -17.16
N GLU A 502 -2.74 15.99 -18.49
CA GLU A 502 -2.46 14.84 -19.35
C GLU A 502 -1.50 15.24 -20.47
N VAL A 503 -0.48 14.42 -20.69
CA VAL A 503 0.39 14.47 -21.85
C VAL A 503 0.10 13.31 -22.78
N LYS A 504 0.26 13.53 -24.07
CA LYS A 504 0.01 12.55 -25.13
C LYS A 504 1.15 12.58 -26.14
N ALA A 505 1.64 11.41 -26.53
CA ALA A 505 2.55 11.22 -27.64
C ALA A 505 1.96 10.27 -28.69
N GLU A 506 2.12 10.59 -29.98
CA GLU A 506 1.61 9.81 -31.09
C GLU A 506 2.70 9.48 -32.10
N LEU A 507 2.85 8.20 -32.44
CA LEU A 507 3.78 7.70 -33.45
C LEU A 507 3.14 6.55 -34.24
N ASN A 508 3.12 6.62 -35.57
CA ASN A 508 2.59 5.57 -36.44
C ASN A 508 1.16 5.10 -36.09
N SER A 509 0.27 6.02 -35.69
CA SER A 509 -1.10 5.75 -35.21
C SER A 509 -1.20 5.05 -33.85
N GLN A 510 -0.08 4.83 -33.13
CA GLN A 510 -0.09 4.46 -31.72
C GLN A 510 -0.14 5.72 -30.86
N ILE A 511 -0.94 5.67 -29.80
CA ILE A 511 -1.15 6.78 -28.87
C ILE A 511 -0.68 6.34 -27.48
N PHE A 512 0.21 7.13 -26.90
CA PHE A 512 0.71 6.99 -25.53
C PHE A 512 0.23 8.19 -24.74
N THR A 513 -0.23 7.95 -23.50
CA THR A 513 -0.65 9.03 -22.60
C THR A 513 -0.07 8.80 -21.23
N ASP A 514 0.18 9.89 -20.52
CA ASP A 514 0.47 9.89 -19.09
C ASP A 514 -0.30 11.06 -18.45
N LYS A 515 -0.83 10.85 -17.26
CA LYS A 515 -1.73 11.83 -16.62
C LYS A 515 -1.61 11.81 -15.11
N VAL A 516 -1.85 12.98 -14.53
CA VAL A 516 -1.78 13.21 -13.08
C VAL A 516 -2.93 14.11 -12.66
N GLN A 517 -3.52 13.84 -11.48
CA GLN A 517 -4.43 14.79 -10.86
C GLN A 517 -3.63 15.89 -10.15
N VAL A 518 -4.01 17.13 -10.42
CA VAL A 518 -3.41 18.32 -9.81
C VAL A 518 -4.51 19.18 -9.20
N ASN A 519 -4.16 19.85 -8.11
CA ASN A 519 -5.01 20.77 -7.39
C ASN A 519 -4.66 22.19 -7.85
N VAL A 520 -5.58 22.89 -8.49
CA VAL A 520 -5.37 24.27 -8.95
C VAL A 520 -5.97 25.22 -7.92
N ALA A 521 -5.13 26.15 -7.43
CA ALA A 521 -5.52 27.18 -6.47
C ALA A 521 -5.13 28.57 -7.01
N ASN A 522 -6.00 29.14 -7.83
CA ASN A 522 -5.92 30.49 -8.35
C ASN A 522 -6.43 31.53 -7.36
N TYR A 523 -5.58 32.55 -7.18
CA TYR A 523 -5.85 33.73 -6.36
C TYR A 523 -6.17 34.97 -7.22
N ASP A 524 -6.55 34.80 -8.50
CA ASP A 524 -7.10 35.90 -9.29
C ASP A 524 -8.55 36.20 -8.85
N SER A 525 -8.85 37.49 -8.73
CA SER A 525 -10.11 38.14 -8.36
C SER A 525 -11.37 37.69 -9.11
N THR A 526 -11.24 36.91 -10.20
CA THR A 526 -12.37 36.53 -11.06
C THR A 526 -12.91 35.11 -10.82
N GLU A 527 -12.22 34.26 -10.06
CA GLU A 527 -12.56 32.83 -9.92
C GLU A 527 -12.75 32.32 -8.47
N ASN A 528 -13.12 33.21 -7.54
CA ASN A 528 -13.48 32.92 -6.14
C ASN A 528 -12.31 32.39 -5.28
N TRP A 529 -11.82 33.25 -4.39
CA TRP A 529 -10.86 32.91 -3.34
C TRP A 529 -11.49 31.94 -2.33
N ARG A 530 -10.83 30.80 -2.09
CA ARG A 530 -11.36 29.72 -1.23
C ARG A 530 -10.52 29.44 0.01
N PHE A 531 -9.47 30.22 0.24
CA PHE A 531 -8.76 30.24 1.51
C PHE A 531 -8.79 31.67 2.05
N LEU A 532 -9.73 31.93 2.96
CA LEU A 532 -10.16 33.27 3.35
C LEU A 532 -10.21 33.42 4.87
N ILE A 533 -10.08 34.65 5.35
CA ILE A 533 -10.46 35.08 6.69
C ILE A 533 -11.99 35.11 6.75
N THR A 534 -12.57 34.32 7.65
CA THR A 534 -14.02 34.06 7.67
C THR A 534 -14.75 34.58 8.89
N GLU A 535 -14.04 34.80 10.00
CA GLU A 535 -14.63 35.34 11.21
C GLU A 535 -13.62 36.21 11.94
N VAL A 536 -14.05 37.36 12.47
CA VAL A 536 -13.22 38.25 13.31
C VAL A 536 -14.05 38.68 14.52
N LEU A 537 -13.50 38.46 15.72
CA LEU A 537 -14.10 38.90 16.97
C LEU A 537 -13.11 39.77 17.76
N PRO A 538 -13.22 41.11 17.68
CA PRO A 538 -12.40 42.02 18.46
C PRO A 538 -12.94 42.28 19.88
N ASN A 539 -14.27 42.22 20.05
CA ASN A 539 -14.95 42.64 21.30
C ASN A 539 -15.71 41.46 21.96
N PRO A 540 -15.04 40.53 22.63
CA PRO A 540 -15.71 39.37 23.23
C PRO A 540 -16.57 39.75 24.45
N SER A 541 -17.83 39.31 24.49
CA SER A 541 -18.72 39.49 25.66
C SER A 541 -18.63 38.37 26.70
N VAL A 542 -18.16 37.18 26.35
CA VAL A 542 -18.15 36.00 27.23
C VAL A 542 -16.89 35.90 28.10
N VAL A 543 -15.80 36.50 27.65
CA VAL A 543 -14.51 36.63 28.36
C VAL A 543 -13.89 37.97 27.98
N SER A 544 -12.88 38.46 28.72
CA SER A 544 -12.21 39.72 28.38
C SER A 544 -11.48 39.68 27.04
N ASP A 545 -11.27 40.84 26.43
CA ASP A 545 -10.50 41.12 25.20
C ASP A 545 -9.17 40.35 25.17
N THR A 546 -8.38 40.45 26.25
CA THR A 546 -7.09 39.73 26.40
C THR A 546 -7.17 38.20 26.42
N LYS A 547 -8.39 37.65 26.41
CA LYS A 547 -8.70 36.22 26.47
C LYS A 547 -9.51 35.72 25.28
N GLY A 548 -10.45 36.51 24.78
CA GLY A 548 -11.49 36.06 23.86
C GLY A 548 -11.36 36.54 22.42
N GLU A 549 -10.43 37.44 22.12
CA GLU A 549 -10.17 37.89 20.76
C GLU A 549 -9.68 36.73 19.89
N PHE A 550 -10.26 36.60 18.70
CA PHE A 550 -9.81 35.64 17.70
C PHE A 550 -10.17 36.10 16.28
N PHE A 551 -9.50 35.50 15.31
CA PHE A 551 -10.00 35.44 13.94
C PHE A 551 -9.90 34.00 13.41
N GLU A 552 -10.70 33.71 12.40
CA GLU A 552 -10.79 32.41 11.74
C GLU A 552 -10.33 32.50 10.30
N ILE A 553 -9.58 31.50 9.85
CA ILE A 553 -9.26 31.27 8.44
C ILE A 553 -9.85 29.94 8.00
N THR A 554 -10.43 29.87 6.81
CA THR A 554 -11.13 28.69 6.31
C THR A 554 -10.61 28.25 4.95
N ASN A 555 -10.28 26.98 4.83
CA ASN A 555 -10.05 26.30 3.55
C ASN A 555 -11.37 25.71 3.02
N SER A 556 -11.91 26.32 1.99
CA SER A 556 -13.12 25.90 1.27
C SER A 556 -12.83 25.10 -0.02
N PHE A 557 -11.58 24.67 -0.24
CA PHE A 557 -11.23 23.73 -1.31
C PHE A 557 -11.57 22.27 -0.93
N PRO A 558 -11.84 21.39 -1.92
CA PRO A 558 -12.01 19.95 -1.70
C PRO A 558 -10.69 19.18 -1.49
N PHE A 559 -9.58 19.87 -1.29
CA PHE A 559 -8.25 19.29 -1.09
C PHE A 559 -7.48 20.04 -0.01
N ASP A 560 -6.48 19.36 0.56
CA ASP A 560 -5.59 19.92 1.56
C ASP A 560 -4.68 20.97 0.93
N LEU A 561 -4.65 22.18 1.50
CA LEU A 561 -3.89 23.30 0.97
C LEU A 561 -2.54 23.43 1.70
N LEU A 562 -1.42 23.42 0.97
CA LEU A 562 -0.10 23.68 1.50
C LEU A 562 0.11 25.20 1.64
N ILE A 563 0.23 25.67 2.87
CA ILE A 563 0.32 27.10 3.22
C ILE A 563 1.62 27.44 3.97
N GLY A 564 2.63 26.58 3.88
CA GLY A 564 3.92 26.85 4.49
C GLY A 564 4.59 28.12 3.91
N GLY A 565 5.14 28.95 4.79
CA GLY A 565 5.71 30.26 4.46
C GLY A 565 4.68 31.37 4.32
N TRP A 566 3.37 31.09 4.45
CA TRP A 566 2.34 32.13 4.49
C TRP A 566 2.27 32.77 5.87
N ARG A 567 1.80 34.01 5.91
CA ARG A 567 1.66 34.81 7.12
C ARG A 567 0.22 35.23 7.34
N VAL A 568 -0.24 35.22 8.59
CA VAL A 568 -1.54 35.76 8.97
C VAL A 568 -1.47 36.50 10.29
N GLY A 569 -2.14 37.64 10.41
CA GLY A 569 -2.21 38.42 11.63
C GLY A 569 -2.71 39.84 11.44
N ASP A 570 -2.58 40.65 12.50
CA ASP A 570 -2.91 42.07 12.49
C ASP A 570 -1.77 42.92 11.90
N ASP A 571 -1.91 44.25 11.91
CA ASP A 571 -0.90 45.18 11.41
C ASP A 571 0.42 45.18 12.23
N SER A 572 0.39 44.54 13.40
CA SER A 572 1.44 44.61 14.42
C SER A 572 2.13 43.27 14.68
N ASN A 573 1.42 42.15 14.48
CA ASN A 573 1.80 40.79 14.85
C ASN A 573 1.31 39.82 13.78
N SER A 574 2.16 38.86 13.39
CA SER A 574 1.75 37.79 12.49
C SER A 574 2.36 36.45 12.89
N ILE A 575 1.69 35.38 12.52
CA ILE A 575 2.23 34.02 12.51
C ILE A 575 2.72 33.73 11.10
N GLU A 576 3.94 33.22 10.98
CA GLU A 576 4.40 32.57 9.76
C GLU A 576 4.25 31.05 9.91
N PHE A 577 3.55 30.42 8.97
CA PHE A 577 3.37 28.98 8.97
C PHE A 577 4.63 28.26 8.54
N THR A 578 4.98 27.16 9.21
CA THR A 578 6.17 26.36 8.85
C THR A 578 6.02 25.74 7.45
N LYS A 579 7.14 25.49 6.75
CA LYS A 579 7.20 25.06 5.34
C LYS A 579 6.23 23.93 4.91
N ASN A 580 5.89 23.01 5.80
CA ASN A 580 5.05 21.85 5.49
C ASN A 580 3.62 21.95 6.06
N THR A 581 3.21 23.13 6.52
CA THR A 581 1.90 23.34 7.12
C THR A 581 0.81 23.16 6.08
N ARG A 582 -0.13 22.25 6.34
CA ARG A 582 -1.30 21.98 5.49
C ARG A 582 -2.58 22.21 6.29
N ILE A 583 -3.55 22.87 5.68
CA ILE A 583 -4.92 22.96 6.22
C ILE A 583 -5.83 22.02 5.42
N SER A 584 -6.59 21.18 6.11
CA SER A 584 -7.39 20.14 5.46
C SER A 584 -8.55 20.72 4.66
N ALA A 585 -9.00 19.98 3.64
CA ALA A 585 -10.18 20.33 2.85
C ALA A 585 -11.40 20.62 3.74
N TYR A 586 -12.15 21.69 3.43
CA TYR A 586 -13.37 22.10 4.15
C TYR A 586 -13.20 22.24 5.67
N THR A 587 -12.07 22.81 6.11
CA THR A 587 -11.81 23.05 7.54
C THR A 587 -11.41 24.49 7.83
N SER A 588 -11.59 24.89 9.10
CA SER A 588 -11.23 26.21 9.60
C SER A 588 -10.23 26.10 10.74
N TRP A 589 -9.31 27.06 10.78
CA TRP A 589 -8.38 27.27 11.88
C TRP A 589 -8.67 28.56 12.61
N ILE A 590 -8.58 28.50 13.93
CA ILE A 590 -8.73 29.63 14.82
C ILE A 590 -7.36 30.12 15.26
N ILE A 591 -7.12 31.42 15.07
CA ILE A 591 -6.01 32.15 15.63
C ILE A 591 -6.56 32.97 16.79
N ALA A 592 -6.24 32.55 18.01
CA ALA A 592 -6.74 33.20 19.23
C ALA A 592 -5.64 34.02 19.91
N ARG A 593 -6.03 35.11 20.57
CA ARG A 593 -5.12 35.88 21.41
C ARG A 593 -4.56 35.07 22.58
N ASN A 594 -5.44 34.29 23.21
CA ASN A 594 -5.10 33.41 24.32
C ASN A 594 -5.89 32.10 24.19
N THR A 595 -5.17 31.00 23.98
CA THR A 595 -5.81 29.69 23.69
C THR A 595 -6.65 29.16 24.86
N ASP A 596 -6.17 29.31 26.10
CA ASP A 596 -6.91 28.91 27.31
C ASP A 596 -8.16 29.76 27.52
N GLY A 597 -8.04 31.08 27.33
CA GLY A 597 -9.13 32.05 27.44
C GLY A 597 -10.22 31.83 26.40
N PHE A 598 -9.80 31.57 25.15
CA PHE A 598 -10.69 31.22 24.06
C PHE A 598 -11.43 29.90 24.34
N ASN A 599 -10.72 28.86 24.80
CA ASN A 599 -11.36 27.59 25.16
C ASN A 599 -12.38 27.76 26.30
N ALA A 600 -12.04 28.53 27.32
CA ALA A 600 -12.95 28.83 28.43
C ALA A 600 -14.19 29.62 28.00
N GLY A 601 -14.07 30.51 27.01
CA GLY A 601 -15.17 31.32 26.49
C GLY A 601 -16.10 30.58 25.53
N TYR A 602 -15.54 29.79 24.61
CA TYR A 602 -16.28 29.22 23.47
C TYR A 602 -16.36 27.69 23.47
N GLY A 603 -15.67 27.00 24.38
CA GLY A 603 -15.65 25.53 24.45
C GLY A 603 -14.99 24.87 23.23
N LYS A 604 -14.14 25.61 22.51
CA LYS A 604 -13.40 25.16 21.32
C LYS A 604 -11.90 25.27 21.55
N THR A 605 -11.12 24.44 20.87
CA THR A 605 -9.65 24.55 20.88
C THR A 605 -9.21 25.42 19.72
N ALA A 606 -8.48 26.49 20.02
CA ALA A 606 -7.80 27.29 19.01
C ALA A 606 -6.58 26.54 18.46
N ASP A 607 -6.30 26.72 17.16
CA ASP A 607 -5.23 26.00 16.46
C ASP A 607 -3.89 26.72 16.67
N TYR A 608 -3.93 28.06 16.78
CA TYR A 608 -2.77 28.89 17.03
C TYR A 608 -3.02 29.95 18.10
N GLN A 609 -1.95 30.34 18.79
CA GLN A 609 -1.93 31.52 19.64
C GLN A 609 -1.10 32.62 19.00
N LEU A 610 -1.68 33.83 18.87
CA LEU A 610 -0.99 35.03 18.42
C LEU A 610 -1.21 36.13 19.45
N SER A 611 -0.15 36.75 19.96
CA SER A 611 -0.25 37.85 20.94
C SER A 611 -0.75 39.17 20.31
N MET A 612 -1.74 39.10 19.44
CA MET A 612 -2.43 40.23 18.80
C MET A 612 -3.25 41.05 19.80
N SER A 613 -3.68 42.23 19.39
CA SER A 613 -4.61 43.05 20.16
C SER A 613 -5.59 43.75 19.24
N LEU A 614 -6.68 43.05 18.93
CA LEU A 614 -7.72 43.55 18.02
C LEU A 614 -8.48 44.70 18.70
N THR A 615 -8.36 45.93 18.22
CA THR A 615 -9.02 47.06 18.88
C THR A 615 -10.52 47.10 18.58
N ASN A 616 -11.34 47.49 19.55
CA ASN A 616 -12.79 47.51 19.38
C ASN A 616 -13.28 48.59 18.39
N ASP A 617 -12.46 49.60 18.10
CA ASP A 617 -12.82 50.73 17.23
C ASP A 617 -12.31 50.57 15.79
N GLY A 618 -11.35 49.66 15.56
CA GLY A 618 -10.89 49.25 14.24
C GLY A 618 -9.51 48.61 14.21
N ASP A 619 -9.32 47.72 13.24
CA ASP A 619 -8.05 47.03 12.98
C ASP A 619 -8.08 46.42 11.56
N VAL A 620 -6.98 45.82 11.14
CA VAL A 620 -6.86 45.07 9.89
C VAL A 620 -6.21 43.72 10.14
N ILE A 621 -6.82 42.66 9.60
CA ILE A 621 -6.23 41.31 9.56
C ILE A 621 -5.88 41.02 8.11
N SER A 622 -4.65 40.58 7.86
CA SER A 622 -4.18 40.23 6.51
C SER A 622 -3.65 38.80 6.44
N LEU A 623 -4.01 38.12 5.36
CA LEU A 623 -3.47 36.84 4.94
C LEU A 623 -2.53 37.07 3.76
N ILE A 624 -1.25 36.74 3.94
CA ILE A 624 -0.17 37.06 2.99
C ILE A 624 0.52 35.77 2.59
N ASN A 625 0.75 35.56 1.29
CA ASN A 625 1.44 34.36 0.81
C ASN A 625 2.97 34.45 0.98
N HIS A 626 3.66 33.36 0.64
CA HIS A 626 5.12 33.26 0.70
C HIS A 626 5.88 34.20 -0.28
N LYS A 627 5.19 34.92 -1.17
CA LYS A 627 5.73 35.92 -2.09
C LYS A 627 5.45 37.36 -1.65
N ASP A 628 4.95 37.54 -0.42
CA ASP A 628 4.54 38.83 0.14
C ASP A 628 3.34 39.48 -0.57
N GLU A 629 2.52 38.69 -1.26
CA GLU A 629 1.27 39.14 -1.89
C GLU A 629 0.13 38.98 -0.88
N VAL A 630 -0.71 40.01 -0.75
CA VAL A 630 -1.93 39.94 0.07
C VAL A 630 -2.95 39.08 -0.68
N ILE A 631 -3.38 38.00 -0.02
CA ILE A 631 -4.36 37.05 -0.54
C ILE A 631 -5.77 37.39 -0.08
N ASP A 632 -5.90 37.83 1.17
CA ASP A 632 -7.14 38.31 1.75
C ASP A 632 -6.82 39.36 2.82
N SER A 633 -7.65 40.37 2.96
CA SER A 633 -7.57 41.38 4.00
C SER A 633 -8.96 41.78 4.46
N ILE A 634 -9.14 41.85 5.78
CA ILE A 634 -10.34 42.41 6.39
C ILE A 634 -9.95 43.58 7.29
N ALA A 635 -10.39 44.76 6.91
CA ALA A 635 -10.35 45.96 7.75
C ALA A 635 -11.74 46.23 8.33
N TYR A 636 -11.79 46.65 9.59
CA TYR A 636 -13.04 47.06 10.23
C TYR A 636 -12.87 48.35 11.01
N GLY A 637 -13.96 49.08 11.22
CA GLY A 637 -13.96 50.35 11.94
C GLY A 637 -13.05 51.38 11.26
N ASP A 638 -12.12 51.95 12.02
CA ASP A 638 -11.09 52.88 11.51
C ASP A 638 -9.86 52.21 10.89
N GLY A 639 -9.85 50.87 10.78
CA GLY A 639 -8.83 50.08 10.10
C GLY A 639 -8.74 50.39 8.59
N ILE A 640 -7.55 50.19 8.02
CA ILE A 640 -7.26 50.45 6.61
C ILE A 640 -6.59 49.21 6.00
N SER A 641 -7.22 48.58 5.01
CA SER A 641 -6.64 47.44 4.31
C SER A 641 -5.49 47.85 3.38
N THR A 642 -4.60 46.90 3.09
CA THR A 642 -3.47 47.11 2.18
C THR A 642 -3.73 46.64 0.75
N ASP A 643 -4.78 45.84 0.52
CA ASP A 643 -5.20 45.32 -0.79
C ASP A 643 -6.25 46.20 -1.49
N GLY A 644 -6.73 47.24 -0.81
CA GLY A 644 -7.75 48.15 -1.32
C GLY A 644 -9.18 47.74 -0.98
N SER A 645 -9.37 46.71 -0.18
CA SER A 645 -10.67 46.33 0.41
C SER A 645 -11.22 47.45 1.29
N ASP A 646 -12.51 47.76 1.15
CA ASP A 646 -13.19 48.74 1.99
C ASP A 646 -13.34 48.24 3.43
N SER A 647 -13.27 49.14 4.42
CA SER A 647 -13.49 48.81 5.82
C SER A 647 -14.98 48.49 6.10
N VAL A 648 -15.24 47.43 6.87
CA VAL A 648 -16.59 47.13 7.41
C VAL A 648 -16.82 47.85 8.73
N ASP A 649 -18.08 47.95 9.20
CA ASP A 649 -18.34 48.50 10.53
C ASP A 649 -17.68 47.66 11.64
N ALA A 650 -17.29 48.30 12.74
CA ALA A 650 -16.79 47.57 13.92
C ALA A 650 -17.94 46.80 14.61
N PRO A 651 -17.73 45.53 15.00
CA PRO A 651 -18.79 44.74 15.62
C PRO A 651 -19.04 45.17 17.07
N THR A 652 -20.27 44.99 17.54
CA THR A 652 -20.60 45.17 18.97
C THR A 652 -20.07 44.01 19.82
N ALA A 653 -20.10 44.14 21.15
CA ALA A 653 -19.58 43.11 22.07
C ALA A 653 -20.26 41.72 21.96
N GLU A 654 -21.43 41.65 21.33
CA GLU A 654 -22.19 40.42 21.15
C GLU A 654 -22.08 39.84 19.73
N GLN A 655 -21.30 40.50 18.87
CA GLN A 655 -21.19 40.18 17.44
C GLN A 655 -19.74 39.94 17.03
N SER A 656 -19.57 39.07 16.07
CA SER A 656 -18.37 38.94 15.24
C SER A 656 -18.70 39.34 13.81
N ILE A 657 -17.66 39.69 13.05
CA ILE A 657 -17.76 39.87 11.61
C ILE A 657 -17.67 38.49 10.97
N HIS A 658 -18.64 38.10 10.14
CA HIS A 658 -18.66 36.82 9.42
C HIS A 658 -18.65 37.04 7.93
N ARG A 659 -17.76 36.36 7.22
CA ARG A 659 -17.80 36.32 5.76
C ARG A 659 -18.97 35.47 5.28
N PHE A 660 -19.79 36.00 4.37
CA PHE A 660 -20.88 35.25 3.75
C PHE A 660 -21.02 35.58 2.25
N PRO A 661 -20.80 34.60 1.36
CA PRO A 661 -20.47 33.20 1.64
C PRO A 661 -18.96 32.98 1.87
N LEU A 662 -18.57 31.93 2.61
CA LEU A 662 -17.18 31.63 3.03
C LEU A 662 -16.14 31.38 1.90
N HIS A 663 -16.56 31.48 0.65
CA HIS A 663 -15.78 31.10 -0.54
C HIS A 663 -15.79 32.19 -1.61
N ILE A 664 -16.26 33.39 -1.28
CA ILE A 664 -16.32 34.54 -2.19
C ILE A 664 -15.72 35.74 -1.46
N ASP A 665 -14.93 36.50 -2.20
CA ASP A 665 -14.45 37.80 -1.81
C ASP A 665 -14.55 38.75 -3.00
N THR A 666 -15.21 39.89 -2.80
CA THR A 666 -15.36 40.95 -3.79
C THR A 666 -14.62 42.23 -3.37
N ASN A 667 -13.77 42.14 -2.33
CA ASN A 667 -13.12 43.27 -1.67
C ASN A 667 -14.13 44.33 -1.20
N SER A 668 -15.37 43.90 -0.88
CA SER A 668 -16.49 44.79 -0.55
C SER A 668 -17.02 44.50 0.85
N PRO A 669 -17.56 45.52 1.56
CA PRO A 669 -18.19 45.28 2.86
C PRO A 669 -19.41 44.37 2.77
N ASN A 670 -19.98 44.19 1.56
CA ASN A 670 -21.10 43.29 1.29
C ASN A 670 -20.75 41.80 1.44
N ASP A 671 -19.47 41.46 1.50
CA ASP A 671 -19.02 40.09 1.74
C ASP A 671 -19.17 39.67 3.20
N PHE A 672 -19.55 40.61 4.08
CA PHE A 672 -19.59 40.41 5.52
C PHE A 672 -20.96 40.67 6.14
N THR A 673 -21.23 39.95 7.23
CA THR A 673 -22.44 40.04 8.06
C THR A 673 -22.04 40.07 9.53
N PHE A 674 -22.94 40.53 10.40
CA PHE A 674 -22.70 40.59 11.85
C PHE A 674 -23.63 39.63 12.57
N ASP A 675 -23.06 38.59 13.16
CA ASP A 675 -23.78 37.53 13.86
C ASP A 675 -23.08 37.17 15.18
N SER A 676 -23.72 36.32 15.99
CA SER A 676 -23.09 35.81 17.22
C SER A 676 -21.87 34.95 16.90
N PRO A 677 -20.78 35.03 17.70
CA PRO A 677 -19.56 34.24 17.49
C PRO A 677 -19.82 32.75 17.30
N ASN A 678 -19.28 32.19 16.22
CA ASN A 678 -19.45 30.80 15.81
C ASN A 678 -18.13 30.15 15.38
N PRO A 679 -17.10 30.16 16.26
CA PRO A 679 -15.80 29.63 15.91
C PRO A 679 -15.85 28.14 15.56
N LYS A 680 -15.16 27.75 14.49
CA LYS A 680 -15.21 26.42 13.89
C LYS A 680 -16.65 26.05 13.51
N GLY A 681 -17.35 27.00 12.89
CA GLY A 681 -18.65 26.80 12.27
C GLY A 681 -18.61 25.74 11.16
N ALA A 682 -19.78 25.35 10.65
CA ALA A 682 -19.84 24.41 9.54
C ALA A 682 -19.33 25.08 8.25
N VAL A 683 -18.32 24.49 7.62
CA VAL A 683 -17.84 24.88 6.29
C VAL A 683 -18.69 24.16 5.23
N PRO A 684 -19.51 24.87 4.43
CA PRO A 684 -20.33 24.22 3.42
C PRO A 684 -19.48 23.54 2.35
N ILE A 685 -19.85 22.31 1.98
CA ILE A 685 -19.26 21.61 0.83
C ILE A 685 -19.90 22.21 -0.42
N ILE A 686 -19.20 23.16 -1.04
CA ILE A 686 -19.64 23.81 -2.28
C ILE A 686 -18.86 23.17 -3.42
N GLU A 687 -19.58 22.45 -4.27
CA GLU A 687 -18.99 21.84 -5.46
C GLU A 687 -18.35 22.91 -6.33
N LEU A 688 -17.15 22.62 -6.79
CA LEU A 688 -16.50 23.39 -7.84
C LEU A 688 -17.21 23.07 -9.15
N LEU A 689 -17.53 24.09 -9.95
CA LEU A 689 -18.09 23.86 -11.28
C LEU A 689 -17.10 23.02 -12.08
N LEU A 690 -17.48 21.78 -12.40
CA LEU A 690 -16.71 20.92 -13.29
C LEU A 690 -16.66 21.57 -14.67
N VAL A 691 -15.47 21.98 -15.10
CA VAL A 691 -15.24 22.41 -16.47
C VAL A 691 -15.45 21.21 -17.39
N GLY A 692 -16.60 21.15 -18.06
CA GLY A 692 -16.91 20.12 -19.07
C GLY A 692 -18.33 19.58 -19.08
N SER A 693 -19.24 19.95 -18.17
CA SER A 693 -20.66 19.62 -18.34
C SER A 693 -21.32 20.68 -19.22
N THR A 694 -21.43 20.40 -20.53
CA THR A 694 -22.40 21.10 -21.37
C THR A 694 -23.81 20.68 -20.96
N ASP A 695 -24.32 21.25 -19.88
CA ASP A 695 -25.76 21.35 -19.62
C ASP A 695 -26.08 22.84 -19.47
N THR A 696 -26.20 23.49 -20.63
CA THR A 696 -26.86 24.79 -20.74
C THR A 696 -28.38 24.58 -20.68
N GLN A 697 -28.97 24.64 -19.49
CA GLN A 697 -30.35 25.10 -19.33
C GLN A 697 -30.50 26.01 -18.10
N GLU A 698 -30.80 27.27 -18.42
CA GLU A 698 -31.57 28.24 -17.62
C GLU A 698 -31.31 28.31 -16.11
N ALA A 699 -30.31 29.11 -15.72
CA ALA A 699 -30.29 29.75 -14.40
C ALA A 699 -30.48 31.28 -14.57
N SER A 700 -31.64 31.69 -15.08
CA SER A 700 -32.15 33.04 -14.90
C SER A 700 -33.34 32.98 -13.91
N GLY A 701 -33.11 33.50 -12.70
CA GLY A 701 -34.19 33.81 -11.76
C GLY A 701 -34.32 32.87 -10.57
N PHE A 702 -33.43 32.99 -9.58
CA PHE A 702 -33.79 32.72 -8.20
C PHE A 702 -33.45 33.96 -7.36
N SER A 703 -34.43 34.85 -7.23
CA SER A 703 -34.43 35.88 -6.20
C SER A 703 -34.45 35.22 -4.82
N TYR A 704 -33.48 35.55 -4.00
CA TYR A 704 -33.48 35.30 -2.55
C TYR A 704 -34.77 35.90 -1.94
N MET A 705 -35.73 35.05 -1.55
CA MET A 705 -36.80 35.44 -0.63
C MET A 705 -36.40 35.04 0.79
N ILE A 706 -36.12 36.08 1.57
CA ILE A 706 -35.95 36.09 3.02
C ILE A 706 -37.23 35.55 3.69
N PHE A 707 -37.12 34.49 4.49
CA PHE A 707 -38.19 34.05 5.39
C PHE A 707 -38.04 34.74 6.75
N LEU A 708 -38.84 35.79 6.96
CA LEU A 708 -39.12 36.33 8.29
C LEU A 708 -40.19 35.47 8.97
N SER A 709 -39.87 34.99 10.17
CA SER A 709 -40.77 34.28 11.06
C SER A 709 -41.77 35.25 11.70
N SER A 710 -43.05 34.86 11.79
CA SER A 710 -44.02 35.39 12.75
C SER A 710 -45.28 34.49 12.81
N ILE A 711 -45.34 33.68 13.87
CA ILE A 711 -46.48 33.40 14.77
C ILE A 711 -47.90 33.62 14.21
N ILE A 712 -48.75 32.57 14.24
CA ILE A 712 -50.04 32.53 15.00
C ILE A 712 -50.71 31.15 14.88
N PHE A 713 -51.09 30.64 16.05
CA PHE A 713 -51.97 29.51 16.35
C PHE A 713 -53.33 29.60 15.62
N ALA A 714 -53.79 28.50 15.00
CA ALA A 714 -55.21 28.18 14.97
C ALA A 714 -55.46 26.69 14.67
N VAL A 715 -56.08 26.05 15.66
CA VAL A 715 -56.71 24.73 15.66
C VAL A 715 -57.68 24.57 14.49
N TYR A 716 -57.60 23.45 13.74
CA TYR A 716 -58.81 22.78 13.25
C TYR A 716 -58.59 21.27 13.02
N THR A 717 -59.17 20.48 13.92
CA THR A 717 -59.45 19.07 13.74
C THR A 717 -60.50 18.88 12.63
N GLY A 718 -60.28 17.97 11.67
CA GLY A 718 -61.32 17.70 10.67
C GLY A 718 -60.99 16.66 9.60
N ARG A 719 -61.09 15.38 9.97
CA ARG A 719 -61.43 14.23 9.08
C ARG A 719 -62.18 14.64 7.80
N ARG A 720 -61.79 14.15 6.60
CA ARG A 720 -62.19 12.85 5.99
C ARG A 720 -61.91 12.83 4.48
N ARG A 721 -61.42 11.66 4.02
CA ARG A 721 -61.43 11.17 2.64
C ARG A 721 -62.85 11.10 2.05
N ARG A 722 -62.99 11.38 0.74
CA ARG A 722 -63.55 10.53 -0.35
C ARG A 722 -63.44 11.32 -1.67
N ARG A 723 -62.79 10.75 -2.71
CA ARG A 723 -63.40 10.26 -3.98
C ARG A 723 -64.34 11.31 -4.60
N ASP A 724 -64.07 11.89 -5.76
CA ASP A 724 -63.43 11.35 -6.99
C ASP A 724 -62.31 12.24 -7.56
#